data_AF-A0A1I4ZXQ5-F1
#
_entry.id   AF-A0A1I4ZXQ5-F1
#
_cell.length_a   1.000
_cell.length_b   1.000
_cell.length_c   1.000
_cell.angle_alpha   90.00
_cell.angle_beta   90.00
_cell.angle_gamma   90.00
#
_symmetry.space_group_name_H-M   'P 1'
#
loop_
_entity.id
_entity.type
_entity.pdbx_description
1 polymer ?
#
loop_
_entity_poly.entity_id
_entity_poly.type
_entity_poly.pdbx_seq_one_letter_code
_entity_poly.pdbx_strand_id
1 'polypeptide(L)'
;MSKNKVLLIGWDAADWKIIGPLLAKGHMPALKKLIDKGVYGNMSTMNPPYSPMLWTSVATGKTPDKHGVIGFIEVTKNMKGIRPVTVESRKTRAIWNILHNKGFKSNLVGWWPSFPAEPINGVVVSDKFQKVNLNPKEKSPILKGTIHPEAKIKDLGDLRMFPWEVTDAHILPCIPRAIEIDQEKDNGLKTFSKILAENTSVHAAATNLMRTTEWDFMAVYYDLIDHFCHGFMKYHPPKLQSVPQDLFDIYKDAVVSSYRIQDMMLERTMELVDDDTTIIVMSDHGFESDHKRIVKMPKYQAAPALEHRQFGMFVAAGPNIKKNEKVFGLGLIDIAPTLLHMFGLPVGKDMDGKIALDIFIDPKQPEYIESWDHIAGDFGEFKNSNENAVLDDEEAMQQLIDLGYIEKPDQDIEIAVLKTTCDLKHNLARVYLGKKDFEQSKKILKELVETDYPAYKQDDFEGEKADKLKKQGFKIGDSMIDKVPYYLELLNISLIEKDFILAEEYLNEIKIQNKRLEINLYFSEAKILVNKGQAKQALKLLKDAKDKKPNSEVWYQIGKIHRRLNQLEETKNAFENAIELELDRAKLHQALAETLIRLEEFETAAEHALTAIELVKYYPEAHYVLAEALEKMGDLENAKLAYSTAAKLKPVTHHRAEKAIENIEERLINPTEFTDKSDFKYRENQIVIVSGLPRSGTSLMMQMLHSGGVNALTDANRKPDESNPKGYFEYDPVMRLHKDNSWLNLAQNKAIKVVAPLLKHLDPKYRYKVIFMNRDLTEVVKSQQKMIGKNPDVLPLNLFEAYNKQLNQVEKWKDKEPGVELIYIDYKDALNKPEEVVTKLTKFIGLDLHVSDMIKCVDKSLYRNKN
;
A
#
# COMPACT_ATOMS: atom_id res chain seq x y z
N MET A 1 40.12 -15.10 -11.57
CA MET A 1 38.64 -15.07 -11.45
C MET A 1 38.26 -13.62 -11.27
N SER A 2 37.34 -13.07 -12.08
CA SER A 2 36.81 -11.72 -11.85
C SER A 2 36.24 -11.69 -10.43
N LYS A 3 36.71 -10.77 -9.59
CA LYS A 3 36.16 -10.61 -8.23
C LYS A 3 34.81 -9.92 -8.39
N ASN A 4 33.71 -10.61 -8.08
CA ASN A 4 32.38 -10.00 -8.03
C ASN A 4 32.32 -9.02 -6.84
N LYS A 5 32.86 -7.81 -7.01
CA LYS A 5 32.82 -6.77 -5.99
C LYS A 5 31.47 -6.08 -6.00
N VAL A 6 30.96 -5.73 -4.83
CA VAL A 6 29.71 -4.97 -4.70
C VAL A 6 29.90 -3.77 -3.77
N LEU A 7 29.53 -2.60 -4.26
CA LEU A 7 29.44 -1.36 -3.50
C LEU A 7 27.97 -0.98 -3.32
N LEU A 8 27.49 -1.03 -2.09
CA LEU A 8 26.15 -0.61 -1.68
C LEU A 8 26.20 0.79 -1.06
N ILE A 9 25.42 1.71 -1.60
CA ILE A 9 25.32 3.09 -1.15
C ILE A 9 23.88 3.38 -0.73
N GLY A 10 23.67 3.65 0.55
CA GLY A 10 22.39 4.12 1.09
C GLY A 10 22.32 5.64 1.10
N TRP A 11 21.33 6.20 0.41
CA TRP A 11 20.96 7.61 0.47
C TRP A 11 19.63 7.72 1.20
N ASP A 12 19.65 8.07 2.48
CA ASP A 12 18.44 8.17 3.29
C ASP A 12 17.47 9.23 2.72
N ALA A 13 16.20 8.85 2.57
CA ALA A 13 15.11 9.67 2.04
C ALA A 13 15.24 10.21 0.60
N ALA A 14 16.09 9.65 -0.25
CA ALA A 14 16.20 10.10 -1.65
C ALA A 14 14.95 9.76 -2.48
N ASP A 15 14.33 10.78 -3.10
CA ASP A 15 13.06 10.66 -3.83
C ASP A 15 13.16 11.13 -5.31
N TRP A 16 12.53 10.35 -6.20
CA TRP A 16 12.48 10.65 -7.63
C TRP A 16 11.77 11.98 -7.98
N LYS A 17 10.88 12.50 -7.12
CA LYS A 17 10.23 13.81 -7.29
C LYS A 17 11.24 14.96 -7.24
N ILE A 18 12.36 14.81 -6.54
CA ILE A 18 13.45 15.78 -6.54
C ILE A 18 14.48 15.44 -7.61
N ILE A 19 14.88 14.17 -7.69
CA ILE A 19 15.91 13.70 -8.61
C ILE A 19 15.52 13.91 -10.08
N GLY A 20 14.28 13.60 -10.47
CA GLY A 20 13.81 13.70 -11.85
C GLY A 20 14.02 15.09 -12.46
N PRO A 21 13.50 16.17 -11.82
CA PRO A 21 13.76 17.54 -12.25
C PRO A 21 15.25 17.92 -12.28
N LEU A 22 16.07 17.41 -11.35
CA LEU A 22 17.51 17.68 -11.33
C LEU A 22 18.25 16.99 -12.47
N LEU A 23 17.92 15.73 -12.78
CA LEU A 23 18.46 15.00 -13.93
C LEU A 23 18.11 15.71 -15.24
N ALA A 24 16.86 16.16 -15.39
CA ALA A 24 16.42 16.89 -16.58
C ALA A 24 17.18 18.20 -16.80
N LYS A 25 17.62 18.86 -15.71
CA LYS A 25 18.45 20.08 -15.74
C LYS A 25 19.96 19.80 -15.84
N GLY A 26 20.38 18.53 -15.85
CA GLY A 26 21.80 18.15 -15.86
C GLY A 26 22.53 18.43 -14.54
N HIS A 27 21.82 18.51 -13.41
CA HIS A 27 22.40 18.80 -12.09
C HIS A 27 22.83 17.57 -11.30
N MET A 28 22.58 16.36 -11.81
CA MET A 28 23.03 15.09 -11.21
C MET A 28 23.73 14.20 -12.27
N PRO A 29 24.86 14.64 -12.83
CA PRO A 29 25.55 13.93 -13.90
C PRO A 29 26.07 12.55 -13.49
N ALA A 30 26.48 12.32 -12.24
CA ALA A 30 27.02 11.04 -11.81
C ALA A 30 25.93 9.97 -11.76
N LEU A 31 24.80 10.30 -11.12
CA LEU A 31 23.63 9.44 -11.07
C LEU A 31 23.08 9.18 -12.47
N LYS A 32 23.07 10.19 -13.36
CA LYS A 32 22.68 10.02 -14.76
C LYS A 32 23.56 8.99 -15.48
N LYS A 33 24.89 9.10 -15.34
CA LYS A 33 25.85 8.12 -15.91
C LYS A 33 25.57 6.70 -15.37
N LEU A 34 25.22 6.58 -14.09
CA LEU A 34 24.93 5.29 -13.46
C LEU A 34 23.62 4.68 -14.00
N ILE A 35 22.56 5.49 -14.11
CA ILE A 35 21.27 5.09 -14.71
C ILE A 35 21.46 4.61 -16.16
N ASP A 36 22.22 5.35 -16.97
CA ASP A 36 22.47 5.00 -18.37
C ASP A 36 23.21 3.68 -18.55
N LYS A 37 24.05 3.32 -17.57
CA LYS A 37 24.83 2.08 -17.56
C LYS A 37 24.14 0.94 -16.82
N GLY A 38 22.94 1.14 -16.27
CA GLY A 38 22.35 0.24 -15.30
C GLY A 38 20.83 0.13 -15.37
N VAL A 39 20.25 -0.36 -14.29
CA VAL A 39 18.81 -0.35 -14.06
C VAL A 39 18.44 0.72 -13.04
N TYR A 40 17.20 1.21 -13.09
CA TYR A 40 16.67 2.15 -12.11
C TYR A 40 15.20 1.91 -11.81
N GLY A 41 14.72 2.27 -10.62
CA GLY A 41 13.34 2.03 -10.24
C GLY A 41 12.94 2.66 -8.92
N ASN A 42 11.66 2.52 -8.58
CA ASN A 42 11.17 2.81 -7.24
C ASN A 42 11.49 1.63 -6.32
N MET A 43 11.82 1.93 -5.07
CA MET A 43 11.95 0.94 -4.01
C MET A 43 10.86 1.16 -2.97
N SER A 44 10.06 0.13 -2.68
CA SER A 44 9.01 0.24 -1.66
C SER A 44 9.58 0.15 -0.25
N THR A 45 9.10 1.03 0.63
CA THR A 45 9.40 1.02 2.06
C THR A 45 8.54 0.02 2.84
N MET A 46 8.80 -0.09 4.15
CA MET A 46 7.96 -0.84 5.09
C MET A 46 7.24 0.10 6.06
N ASN A 47 6.22 -0.42 6.74
CA ASN A 47 5.47 0.31 7.77
C ASN A 47 5.73 -0.33 9.15
N PRO A 48 6.14 0.45 10.18
CA PRO A 48 6.48 1.87 10.14
C PRO A 48 7.77 2.17 9.35
N PRO A 49 7.86 3.34 8.68
CA PRO A 49 9.05 3.74 7.93
C PRO A 49 10.10 4.35 8.88
N TYR A 50 10.62 3.55 9.81
CA TYR A 50 11.66 3.98 10.75
C TYR A 50 13.01 3.46 10.30
N SER A 51 13.92 4.37 9.96
CA SER A 51 15.24 4.07 9.40
C SER A 51 16.01 2.94 10.10
N PRO A 52 16.09 2.82 11.45
CA PRO A 52 16.81 1.70 12.06
C PRO A 52 16.15 0.34 11.78
N MET A 53 14.83 0.30 11.65
CA MET A 53 14.10 -0.91 11.25
C MET A 53 14.34 -1.22 9.77
N LEU A 54 14.30 -0.18 8.92
CA LEU A 54 14.46 -0.31 7.47
C LEU A 54 15.88 -0.74 7.09
N TRP A 55 16.91 -0.04 7.53
CA TRP A 55 18.32 -0.37 7.23
C TRP A 55 18.78 -1.69 7.83
N THR A 56 18.19 -2.11 8.96
CA THR A 56 18.39 -3.48 9.48
C THR A 56 17.74 -4.53 8.57
N SER A 57 16.54 -4.25 8.03
CA SER A 57 15.90 -5.15 7.07
C SER A 57 16.64 -5.22 5.73
N VAL A 58 17.21 -4.11 5.24
CA VAL A 58 18.11 -4.08 4.07
C VAL A 58 19.31 -5.00 4.31
N ALA A 59 19.90 -4.93 5.49
CA ALA A 59 21.09 -5.71 5.83
C ALA A 59 20.81 -7.20 6.06
N THR A 60 19.58 -7.58 6.44
CA THR A 60 19.26 -8.95 6.90
C THR A 60 18.32 -9.71 5.98
N GLY A 61 17.55 -9.01 5.14
CA GLY A 61 16.50 -9.61 4.30
C GLY A 61 15.29 -10.09 5.09
N LYS A 62 15.16 -9.70 6.37
CA LYS A 62 14.10 -10.13 7.28
C LYS A 62 13.27 -8.93 7.73
N THR A 63 12.02 -9.16 8.11
CA THR A 63 11.17 -8.11 8.68
C THR A 63 11.50 -7.85 10.16
N PRO A 64 11.09 -6.70 10.74
CA PRO A 64 11.41 -6.34 12.11
C PRO A 64 11.02 -7.35 13.19
N ASP A 65 9.90 -8.05 13.03
CA ASP A 65 9.48 -9.14 13.93
C ASP A 65 10.52 -10.28 14.03
N LYS A 66 11.34 -10.48 12.98
CA LYS A 66 12.40 -11.49 12.96
C LYS A 66 13.75 -10.93 13.38
N HIS A 67 14.17 -9.78 12.83
CA HIS A 67 15.48 -9.23 13.15
C HIS A 67 15.54 -8.52 14.51
N GLY A 68 14.40 -8.21 15.14
CA GLY A 68 14.31 -7.75 16.53
C GLY A 68 14.51 -6.26 16.78
N VAL A 69 14.79 -5.47 15.75
CA VAL A 69 14.90 -3.99 15.85
C VAL A 69 13.53 -3.41 15.53
N ILE A 70 12.85 -2.88 16.56
CA ILE A 70 11.41 -2.52 16.51
C ILE A 70 11.18 -1.00 16.69
N GLY A 71 12.23 -0.19 16.73
CA GLY A 71 12.13 1.26 16.88
C GLY A 71 13.48 1.95 16.93
N PHE A 72 13.49 3.23 17.29
CA PHE A 72 14.71 4.03 17.50
C PHE A 72 15.39 3.77 18.84
N ILE A 73 14.62 3.36 19.84
CA ILE A 73 15.07 3.04 21.20
C ILE A 73 14.55 1.66 21.59
N GLU A 74 15.21 1.03 22.55
CA GLU A 74 14.81 -0.23 23.16
C GLU A 74 14.88 -0.17 24.69
N VAL A 75 14.20 -1.10 25.35
CA VAL A 75 14.38 -1.33 26.79
C VAL A 75 15.64 -2.15 27.00
N THR A 76 16.48 -1.77 27.96
CA THR A 76 17.70 -2.51 28.29
C THR A 76 17.36 -3.93 28.76
N LYS A 77 18.26 -4.89 28.54
CA LYS A 77 18.02 -6.31 28.88
C LYS A 77 17.66 -6.54 30.36
N ASN A 78 18.16 -5.69 31.26
CA ASN A 78 17.85 -5.75 32.70
C ASN A 78 16.50 -5.12 33.07
N MET A 79 15.75 -4.56 32.11
CA MET A 79 14.47 -3.88 32.28
C MET A 79 14.52 -2.65 33.20
N LYS A 80 15.71 -2.05 33.40
CA LYS A 80 15.94 -0.91 34.29
C LYS A 80 16.30 0.38 33.56
N GLY A 81 16.15 0.43 32.25
CA GLY A 81 16.51 1.60 31.46
C GLY A 81 16.09 1.47 30.02
N ILE A 82 16.35 2.54 29.27
CA ILE A 82 16.13 2.61 27.82
C ILE A 82 17.41 3.08 27.16
N ARG A 83 17.64 2.67 25.93
CA ARG A 83 18.80 3.09 25.12
C ARG A 83 18.44 3.19 23.65
N PRO A 84 19.18 3.95 22.83
CA PRO A 84 19.10 3.85 21.37
C PRO A 84 19.40 2.42 20.91
N VAL A 85 18.81 2.02 19.79
CA VAL A 85 19.10 0.72 19.20
C VAL A 85 20.56 0.66 18.71
N THR A 86 21.18 -0.49 18.92
CA THR A 86 22.58 -0.77 18.56
C THR A 86 22.68 -2.05 17.75
N VAL A 87 23.88 -2.44 17.35
CA VAL A 87 24.07 -3.74 16.69
C VAL A 87 23.64 -4.92 17.58
N GLU A 88 23.69 -4.75 18.91
CA GLU A 88 23.28 -5.77 19.88
C GLU A 88 21.75 -5.96 19.95
N SER A 89 20.98 -5.01 19.42
CA SER A 89 19.52 -5.11 19.29
C SER A 89 19.10 -6.12 18.22
N ARG A 90 20.00 -6.40 17.26
CA ARG A 90 19.72 -7.28 16.13
C ARG A 90 19.83 -8.75 16.54
N LYS A 91 18.82 -9.55 16.21
CA LYS A 91 18.68 -10.98 16.55
C LYS A 91 19.06 -11.95 15.43
N THR A 92 19.49 -11.41 14.28
CA THR A 92 19.79 -12.17 13.08
C THR A 92 21.04 -11.64 12.40
N ARG A 93 21.68 -12.47 11.60
CA ARG A 93 22.91 -12.12 10.88
C ARG A 93 22.61 -11.17 9.73
N ALA A 94 23.40 -10.09 9.64
CA ALA A 94 23.43 -9.23 8.49
C ALA A 94 24.30 -9.84 7.36
N ILE A 95 24.18 -9.28 6.16
CA ILE A 95 24.91 -9.73 4.98
C ILE A 95 26.43 -9.77 5.22
N TRP A 96 27.00 -8.77 5.89
CA TRP A 96 28.44 -8.74 6.19
C TRP A 96 28.87 -9.82 7.19
N ASN A 97 28.00 -10.26 8.10
CA ASN A 97 28.28 -11.39 8.99
C ASN A 97 28.38 -12.69 8.17
N ILE A 98 27.45 -12.88 7.22
CA ILE A 98 27.43 -14.05 6.32
C ILE A 98 28.64 -14.05 5.40
N LEU A 99 29.00 -12.88 4.84
CA LEU A 99 30.18 -12.71 4.00
C LEU A 99 31.47 -12.98 4.78
N HIS A 100 31.59 -12.50 6.02
CA HIS A 100 32.70 -12.83 6.91
C HIS A 100 32.82 -14.36 7.10
N ASN A 101 31.72 -15.05 7.39
CA ASN A 101 31.72 -16.51 7.56
C ASN A 101 32.24 -17.25 6.32
N LYS A 102 32.02 -16.69 5.14
CA LYS A 102 32.50 -17.22 3.85
C LYS A 102 33.86 -16.70 3.43
N GLY A 103 34.54 -15.94 4.28
CA GLY A 103 35.90 -15.46 4.05
C GLY A 103 36.00 -14.22 3.15
N PHE A 104 34.87 -13.61 2.78
CA PHE A 104 34.86 -12.35 2.03
C PHE A 104 35.27 -11.19 2.92
N LYS A 105 35.90 -10.19 2.32
CA LYS A 105 36.29 -8.94 2.99
C LYS A 105 35.20 -7.89 2.83
N SER A 106 34.70 -7.38 3.95
CA SER A 106 33.60 -6.41 3.99
C SER A 106 34.02 -5.12 4.70
N ASN A 107 33.83 -3.99 4.03
CA ASN A 107 33.95 -2.67 4.65
C ASN A 107 32.57 -2.07 4.92
N LEU A 108 32.34 -1.53 6.12
CA LEU A 108 31.10 -0.84 6.49
C LEU A 108 31.43 0.57 6.96
N VAL A 109 30.76 1.59 6.43
CA VAL A 109 31.03 2.99 6.79
C VAL A 109 29.71 3.73 7.04
N GLY A 110 29.52 4.18 8.27
CA GLY A 110 28.37 4.97 8.71
C GLY A 110 27.05 4.21 8.79
N TRP A 111 26.99 2.92 8.41
CA TRP A 111 25.76 2.12 8.37
C TRP A 111 24.99 2.18 9.68
N TRP A 112 23.66 2.32 9.67
CA TRP A 112 22.91 2.49 10.91
C TRP A 112 21.91 1.34 11.15
N PRO A 113 21.88 0.74 12.36
CA PRO A 113 22.89 0.80 13.42
C PRO A 113 24.10 -0.11 13.13
N SER A 114 25.31 0.40 13.37
CA SER A 114 26.57 -0.38 13.27
C SER A 114 27.51 -0.19 14.46
N PHE A 115 27.12 0.60 15.46
CA PHE A 115 27.82 0.69 16.74
C PHE A 115 27.30 -0.36 17.75
N PRO A 116 28.19 -0.96 18.56
CA PRO A 116 29.64 -1.03 18.37
C PRO A 116 30.05 -1.74 17.07
N ALA A 117 31.19 -1.38 16.52
CA ALA A 117 31.74 -1.89 15.28
C ALA A 117 32.06 -3.39 15.36
N GLU A 118 31.28 -4.20 14.65
CA GLU A 118 31.41 -5.67 14.64
C GLU A 118 32.78 -6.13 14.13
N PRO A 119 33.39 -7.16 14.74
CA PRO A 119 34.72 -7.65 14.40
C PRO A 119 34.77 -8.52 13.12
N ILE A 120 34.18 -8.05 12.02
CA ILE A 120 34.16 -8.75 10.73
C ILE A 120 35.53 -8.73 10.02
N ASN A 121 35.63 -9.46 8.91
CA ASN A 121 36.84 -9.52 8.08
C ASN A 121 36.84 -8.29 7.17
N GLY A 122 37.55 -7.23 7.57
CA GLY A 122 37.57 -5.94 6.87
C GLY A 122 37.56 -4.78 7.87
N VAL A 123 37.02 -3.63 7.48
CA VAL A 123 36.98 -2.43 8.33
C VAL A 123 35.55 -1.96 8.55
N VAL A 124 35.15 -1.77 9.81
CA VAL A 124 33.87 -1.15 10.18
C VAL A 124 34.16 0.20 10.81
N VAL A 125 33.56 1.24 10.24
CA VAL A 125 33.52 2.61 10.76
C VAL A 125 32.06 2.88 11.09
N SER A 126 31.71 2.89 12.37
CA SER A 126 30.31 2.89 12.79
C SER A 126 29.60 4.22 12.57
N ASP A 127 28.28 4.23 12.76
CA ASP A 127 27.42 5.43 12.76
C ASP A 127 27.76 6.48 13.83
N LYS A 128 28.72 6.19 14.73
CA LYS A 128 29.23 7.14 15.73
C LYS A 128 30.46 7.90 15.26
N PHE A 129 31.10 7.49 14.17
CA PHE A 129 32.36 8.08 13.70
C PHE A 129 32.21 9.57 13.38
N GLN A 130 31.13 9.94 12.70
CA GLN A 130 30.89 11.30 12.25
C GLN A 130 30.43 12.26 13.37
N LYS A 131 30.09 11.74 14.56
CA LYS A 131 29.58 12.55 15.66
C LYS A 131 30.72 13.28 16.38
N VAL A 132 30.62 14.61 16.42
CA VAL A 132 31.63 15.52 16.99
C VAL A 132 30.95 16.64 17.77
N ASN A 133 31.64 17.15 18.80
CA ASN A 133 31.15 18.29 19.56
C ASN A 133 31.01 19.52 18.66
N LEU A 134 29.96 20.30 18.87
CA LEU A 134 29.72 21.54 18.12
C LEU A 134 30.57 22.71 18.62
N ASN A 135 31.13 22.59 19.83
CA ASN A 135 31.97 23.60 20.45
C ASN A 135 33.46 23.34 20.08
N PRO A 136 34.14 24.24 19.36
CA PRO A 136 35.54 24.06 18.98
C PRO A 136 36.51 24.01 20.17
N LYS A 137 36.07 24.41 21.36
CA LYS A 137 36.87 24.33 22.60
C LYS A 137 36.80 22.96 23.27
N GLU A 138 35.86 22.11 22.87
CA GLU A 138 35.64 20.78 23.46
C GLU A 138 36.31 19.70 22.59
N LYS A 139 36.98 18.75 23.25
CA LYS A 139 37.60 17.63 22.55
C LYS A 139 36.52 16.67 22.06
N SER A 140 36.72 16.12 20.86
CA SER A 140 35.82 15.09 20.30
C SER A 140 36.59 13.78 20.10
N PRO A 141 36.98 13.05 21.16
CA PRO A 141 37.69 11.77 20.99
C PRO A 141 36.81 10.74 20.27
N ILE A 142 37.43 9.80 19.55
CA ILE A 142 36.69 8.66 18.96
C ILE A 142 36.38 7.67 20.08
N LEU A 143 35.09 7.39 20.29
CA LEU A 143 34.64 6.45 21.30
C LEU A 143 35.14 5.03 21.00
N LYS A 144 35.53 4.28 22.02
CA LYS A 144 35.95 2.88 21.86
C LYS A 144 34.82 2.06 21.24
N GLY A 145 35.16 1.21 20.27
CA GLY A 145 34.18 0.43 19.51
C GLY A 145 33.56 1.18 18.33
N THR A 146 33.98 2.41 18.03
CA THR A 146 33.53 3.13 16.82
C THR A 146 34.19 2.58 15.55
N ILE A 147 35.40 2.05 15.65
CA ILE A 147 36.17 1.55 14.52
C ILE A 147 36.70 0.14 14.83
N HIS A 148 36.51 -0.78 13.90
CA HIS A 148 37.18 -2.09 13.86
C HIS A 148 37.97 -2.23 12.55
N PRO A 149 39.22 -2.72 12.57
CA PRO A 149 40.02 -3.00 13.76
C PRO A 149 40.51 -1.69 14.43
N GLU A 150 40.77 -1.73 15.73
CA GLU A 150 41.22 -0.54 16.51
C GLU A 150 42.48 0.13 15.93
N ALA A 151 43.34 -0.65 15.24
CA ALA A 151 44.52 -0.13 14.56
C ALA A 151 44.21 0.95 13.51
N LYS A 152 42.98 1.01 12.99
CA LYS A 152 42.53 2.02 12.01
C LYS A 152 42.09 3.34 12.62
N ILE A 153 41.98 3.45 13.95
CA ILE A 153 41.51 4.67 14.62
C ILE A 153 42.40 5.87 14.28
N LYS A 154 43.73 5.68 14.26
CA LYS A 154 44.66 6.77 13.94
C LYS A 154 44.55 7.18 12.47
N ASP A 155 44.55 6.21 11.56
CA ASP A 155 44.50 6.46 10.11
C ASP A 155 43.23 7.22 9.68
N LEU A 156 42.11 6.92 10.34
CA LEU A 156 40.80 7.46 9.98
C LEU A 156 40.42 8.68 10.81
N GLY A 157 40.98 8.86 12.00
CA GLY A 157 40.54 9.92 12.92
C GLY A 157 40.75 11.33 12.40
N ASP A 158 41.84 11.55 11.64
CA ASP A 158 42.17 12.83 11.01
C ASP A 158 41.31 13.13 9.78
N LEU A 159 40.45 12.20 9.35
CA LEU A 159 39.51 12.39 8.23
C LEU A 159 38.17 12.97 8.65
N ARG A 160 37.94 13.18 9.95
CA ARG A 160 36.70 13.82 10.43
C ARG A 160 36.76 15.32 10.18
N MET A 161 35.71 15.82 9.54
CA MET A 161 35.45 17.24 9.39
C MET A 161 34.60 17.74 10.57
N PHE A 162 34.94 18.91 11.07
CA PHE A 162 34.20 19.59 12.12
C PHE A 162 33.30 20.70 11.57
N PRO A 163 32.16 21.02 12.21
CA PRO A 163 31.22 22.01 11.70
C PRO A 163 31.81 23.40 11.47
N TRP A 164 32.81 23.82 12.28
CA TRP A 164 33.48 25.12 12.13
C TRP A 164 34.49 25.17 10.98
N GLU A 165 34.81 24.04 10.36
CA GLU A 165 35.63 23.99 9.13
C GLU A 165 34.78 24.25 7.88
N VAL A 166 33.45 24.27 8.02
CA VAL A 166 32.53 24.64 6.94
C VAL A 166 32.57 26.16 6.73
N THR A 167 33.28 26.57 5.68
CA THR A 167 33.39 27.97 5.25
C THR A 167 32.24 28.44 4.35
N ASP A 168 32.18 29.75 4.10
CA ASP A 168 31.27 30.40 3.16
C ASP A 168 31.34 29.80 1.75
N ALA A 169 32.51 29.30 1.33
CA ALA A 169 32.69 28.66 0.03
C ALA A 169 31.86 27.36 -0.11
N HIS A 170 31.56 26.68 1.01
CA HIS A 170 30.66 25.53 1.03
C HIS A 170 29.19 25.95 1.14
N ILE A 171 28.90 27.01 1.91
CA ILE A 171 27.54 27.44 2.23
C ILE A 171 26.89 28.21 1.07
N LEU A 172 27.56 29.23 0.54
CA LEU A 172 26.98 30.17 -0.43
C LEU A 172 26.47 29.50 -1.72
N PRO A 173 27.10 28.45 -2.28
CA PRO A 173 26.54 27.72 -3.41
C PRO A 173 25.20 27.03 -3.12
N CYS A 174 24.91 26.74 -1.85
CA CYS A 174 23.72 26.02 -1.39
C CYS A 174 22.64 26.96 -0.83
N ILE A 175 23.07 28.03 -0.15
CA ILE A 175 22.24 29.05 0.49
C ILE A 175 22.82 30.42 0.07
N PRO A 176 22.47 30.94 -1.11
CA PRO A 176 23.11 32.14 -1.67
C PRO A 176 22.92 33.40 -0.81
N ARG A 177 21.86 33.46 -0.01
CA ARG A 177 21.53 34.56 0.90
C ARG A 177 21.96 34.29 2.35
N ALA A 178 22.91 33.37 2.58
CA ALA A 178 23.33 32.96 3.92
C ALA A 178 23.81 34.14 4.80
N ILE A 179 24.42 35.16 4.19
CA ILE A 179 24.94 36.35 4.88
C ILE A 179 23.82 37.17 5.56
N GLU A 180 22.58 37.01 5.11
CA GLU A 180 21.43 37.73 5.66
C GLU A 180 20.87 37.09 6.94
N ILE A 181 21.35 35.90 7.30
CA ILE A 181 20.82 35.12 8.42
C ILE A 181 21.42 35.60 9.75
N ASP A 182 20.55 36.07 10.64
CA ASP A 182 20.88 36.29 12.04
C ASP A 182 20.88 34.94 12.80
N GLN A 183 22.08 34.38 13.03
CA GLN A 183 22.25 33.08 13.70
C GLN A 183 21.75 33.06 15.16
N GLU A 184 21.52 34.21 15.81
CA GLU A 184 20.91 34.24 17.15
C GLU A 184 19.40 33.96 17.09
N LYS A 185 18.77 34.20 15.94
CA LYS A 185 17.33 34.00 15.71
C LYS A 185 17.05 32.75 14.88
N ASP A 186 17.99 32.32 14.03
CA ASP A 186 17.82 31.20 13.11
C ASP A 186 19.10 30.34 13.05
N ASN A 187 19.01 29.11 13.55
CA ASN A 187 20.14 28.17 13.61
C ASN A 187 20.40 27.41 12.29
N GLY A 188 19.82 27.82 11.16
CA GLY A 188 19.86 27.06 9.91
C GLY A 188 21.28 26.85 9.36
N LEU A 189 22.19 27.83 9.45
CA LEU A 189 23.58 27.62 9.03
C LEU A 189 24.33 26.67 9.96
N LYS A 190 24.09 26.75 11.27
CA LYS A 190 24.65 25.78 12.23
C LYS A 190 24.19 24.34 11.90
N THR A 191 22.91 24.17 11.59
CA THR A 191 22.35 22.87 11.15
C THR A 191 22.98 22.42 9.84
N PHE A 192 23.09 23.30 8.85
CA PHE A 192 23.74 23.02 7.56
C PHE A 192 25.18 22.53 7.75
N SER A 193 25.99 23.30 8.50
CA SER A 193 27.41 22.99 8.72
C SER A 193 27.60 21.68 9.47
N LYS A 194 26.74 21.39 10.46
CA LYS A 194 26.73 20.10 11.15
C LYS A 194 26.52 18.94 10.17
N ILE A 195 25.41 18.98 9.41
CA ILE A 195 25.03 17.87 8.53
C ILE A 195 26.08 17.65 7.43
N LEU A 196 26.62 18.73 6.86
CA LEU A 196 27.68 18.65 5.85
C LEU A 196 28.98 18.06 6.39
N ALA A 197 29.43 18.50 7.58
CA ALA A 197 30.65 18.00 8.20
C ALA A 197 30.54 16.51 8.55
N GLU A 198 29.39 16.08 9.08
CA GLU A 198 29.12 14.68 9.40
C GLU A 198 29.23 13.78 8.16
N ASN A 199 28.53 14.14 7.07
CA ASN A 199 28.53 13.33 5.85
C ASN A 199 29.85 13.41 5.07
N THR A 200 30.56 14.53 5.14
CA THR A 200 31.92 14.65 4.58
C THR A 200 32.89 13.73 5.31
N SER A 201 32.76 13.60 6.64
CA SER A 201 33.57 12.65 7.43
C SER A 201 33.34 11.20 7.00
N VAL A 202 32.06 10.80 6.84
CA VAL A 202 31.70 9.47 6.33
C VAL A 202 32.28 9.24 4.93
N HIS A 203 32.14 10.22 4.03
CA HIS A 203 32.66 10.11 2.67
C HIS A 203 34.21 10.06 2.62
N ALA A 204 34.89 10.82 3.46
CA ALA A 204 36.34 10.80 3.57
C ALA A 204 36.85 9.43 4.05
N ALA A 205 36.21 8.84 5.08
CA ALA A 205 36.52 7.50 5.54
C ALA A 205 36.25 6.45 4.45
N ALA A 206 35.09 6.51 3.78
CA ALA A 206 34.74 5.57 2.71
C ALA A 206 35.74 5.61 1.56
N THR A 207 36.02 6.80 1.01
CA THR A 207 36.96 6.94 -0.11
C THR A 207 38.40 6.62 0.28
N ASN A 208 38.79 6.80 1.54
CA ASN A 208 40.08 6.34 2.04
C ASN A 208 40.14 4.80 2.01
N LEU A 209 39.15 4.13 2.59
CA LEU A 209 39.12 2.66 2.65
C LEU A 209 39.07 2.01 1.27
N MET A 210 38.35 2.60 0.30
CA MET A 210 38.35 2.14 -1.09
C MET A 210 39.75 2.09 -1.70
N ARG A 211 40.65 3.01 -1.29
CA ARG A 211 42.03 3.09 -1.80
C ARG A 211 43.03 2.28 -0.99
N THR A 212 42.82 2.16 0.32
CA THR A 212 43.84 1.65 1.26
C THR A 212 43.58 0.23 1.74
N THR A 213 42.47 -0.39 1.35
CA THR A 213 42.11 -1.74 1.79
C THR A 213 41.66 -2.62 0.62
N GLU A 214 41.86 -3.92 0.77
CA GLU A 214 41.24 -4.94 -0.10
C GLU A 214 39.84 -5.28 0.42
N TRP A 215 38.84 -5.26 -0.46
CA TRP A 215 37.46 -5.56 -0.11
C TRP A 215 36.73 -6.27 -1.28
N ASP A 216 35.75 -7.09 -0.93
CA ASP A 216 34.82 -7.76 -1.85
C ASP A 216 33.43 -7.12 -1.76
N PHE A 217 33.03 -6.68 -0.55
CA PHE A 217 31.80 -5.95 -0.30
C PHE A 217 32.10 -4.65 0.43
N MET A 218 31.45 -3.56 0.04
CA MET A 218 31.48 -2.32 0.79
C MET A 218 30.08 -1.72 0.90
N ALA A 219 29.68 -1.33 2.10
CA ALA A 219 28.43 -0.62 2.34
C ALA A 219 28.70 0.76 2.97
N VAL A 220 28.11 1.79 2.40
CA VAL A 220 28.21 3.18 2.88
C VAL A 220 26.81 3.74 3.04
N TYR A 221 26.52 4.32 4.20
CA TYR A 221 25.24 4.96 4.48
C TYR A 221 25.44 6.46 4.69
N TYR A 222 24.55 7.25 4.08
CA TYR A 222 24.51 8.70 4.20
C TYR A 222 23.13 9.16 4.65
N ASP A 223 23.08 9.90 5.76
CA ASP A 223 21.89 10.57 6.28
C ASP A 223 21.72 12.00 5.73
N LEU A 224 22.60 12.45 4.81
CA LEU A 224 22.66 13.81 4.28
C LEU A 224 21.29 14.31 3.80
N ILE A 225 20.64 13.56 2.90
CA ILE A 225 19.42 14.01 2.23
C ILE A 225 18.28 14.10 3.25
N ASP A 226 18.06 13.06 4.06
CA ASP A 226 17.04 13.03 5.10
C ASP A 226 17.18 14.17 6.10
N HIS A 227 18.36 14.37 6.68
CA HIS A 227 18.59 15.46 7.63
C HIS A 227 18.41 16.86 7.00
N PHE A 228 18.82 17.05 5.74
CA PHE A 228 18.52 18.29 5.01
C PHE A 228 17.01 18.46 4.77
N CYS A 229 16.29 17.37 4.48
CA CYS A 229 14.85 17.42 4.31
C CYS A 229 14.15 17.85 5.61
N HIS A 230 14.45 17.23 6.75
CA HIS A 230 13.89 17.64 8.04
C HIS A 230 14.21 19.10 8.40
N GLY A 231 15.41 19.58 8.09
CA GLY A 231 15.81 20.97 8.33
C GLY A 231 15.11 21.98 7.40
N PHE A 232 15.03 21.68 6.10
CA PHE A 232 14.80 22.68 5.05
C PHE A 232 13.66 22.37 4.06
N MET A 233 13.05 21.18 4.08
CA MET A 233 12.02 20.78 3.10
C MET A 233 10.79 21.69 3.11
N LYS A 234 10.44 22.26 4.26
CA LYS A 234 9.37 23.28 4.37
C LYS A 234 9.61 24.53 3.48
N TYR A 235 10.86 24.84 3.14
CA TYR A 235 11.23 25.96 2.28
C TYR A 235 11.40 25.57 0.80
N HIS A 236 11.38 24.28 0.47
CA HIS A 236 11.54 23.84 -0.92
C HIS A 236 10.40 24.37 -1.83
N PRO A 237 10.64 24.69 -3.12
CA PRO A 237 9.55 25.02 -4.04
C PRO A 237 8.61 23.83 -4.28
N PRO A 238 7.28 24.03 -4.41
CA PRO A 238 6.57 25.31 -4.39
C PRO A 238 6.44 25.89 -2.97
N LYS A 239 6.41 27.22 -2.84
CA LYS A 239 6.24 27.85 -1.52
C LYS A 239 4.85 27.54 -0.95
N LEU A 240 4.80 27.11 0.32
CA LEU A 240 3.55 26.93 1.05
C LEU A 240 3.07 28.26 1.67
N GLN A 241 1.76 28.47 1.75
CA GLN A 241 1.17 29.72 2.23
C GLN A 241 1.60 30.09 3.66
N SER A 242 1.78 29.10 4.54
CA SER A 242 2.20 29.28 5.93
C SER A 242 3.70 29.56 6.11
N VAL A 243 4.50 29.47 5.04
CA VAL A 243 5.94 29.67 5.10
C VAL A 243 6.26 31.16 4.86
N PRO A 244 7.01 31.83 5.75
CA PRO A 244 7.43 33.21 5.55
C PRO A 244 8.24 33.40 4.26
N GLN A 245 8.02 34.52 3.56
CA GLN A 245 8.65 34.78 2.24
C GLN A 245 10.17 34.95 2.33
N ASP A 246 10.63 35.68 3.35
CA ASP A 246 12.04 35.90 3.67
C ASP A 246 12.78 34.58 3.88
N LEU A 247 12.27 33.70 4.75
CA LEU A 247 12.89 32.39 5.00
C LEU A 247 12.83 31.47 3.78
N PHE A 248 11.74 31.51 3.01
CA PHE A 248 11.65 30.79 1.74
C PHE A 248 12.74 31.24 0.77
N ASP A 249 12.92 32.54 0.58
CA ASP A 249 13.91 33.05 -0.37
C ASP A 249 15.35 32.75 0.04
N ILE A 250 15.62 32.59 1.34
CA ILE A 250 16.92 32.18 1.87
C ILE A 250 17.16 30.69 1.63
N TYR A 251 16.22 29.81 2.00
CA TYR A 251 16.47 28.37 2.13
C TYR A 251 15.93 27.49 0.99
N LYS A 252 15.19 28.05 0.01
CA LYS A 252 14.55 27.27 -1.07
C LYS A 252 15.47 26.32 -1.83
N ASP A 253 16.76 26.65 -1.92
CA ASP A 253 17.77 25.89 -2.66
C ASP A 253 18.55 24.87 -1.80
N ALA A 254 18.35 24.86 -0.47
CA ALA A 254 19.10 24.01 0.44
C ALA A 254 18.89 22.51 0.17
N VAL A 255 17.64 22.07 -0.03
CA VAL A 255 17.31 20.66 -0.31
C VAL A 255 17.89 20.21 -1.64
N VAL A 256 17.72 20.95 -2.73
CA VAL A 256 18.27 20.53 -4.03
C VAL A 256 19.80 20.51 -4.02
N SER A 257 20.42 21.31 -3.16
CA SER A 257 21.87 21.33 -3.00
C SER A 257 22.40 20.07 -2.30
N SER A 258 21.67 19.48 -1.36
CA SER A 258 22.08 18.21 -0.74
C SER A 258 22.15 17.08 -1.78
N TYR A 259 21.18 16.98 -2.70
CA TYR A 259 21.21 16.02 -3.81
C TYR A 259 22.41 16.24 -4.74
N ARG A 260 22.79 17.49 -5.02
CA ARG A 260 23.96 17.82 -5.84
C ARG A 260 25.27 17.45 -5.16
N ILE A 261 25.39 17.73 -3.85
CA ILE A 261 26.55 17.32 -3.04
C ILE A 261 26.68 15.79 -3.04
N GLN A 262 25.56 15.09 -2.85
CA GLN A 262 25.52 13.64 -2.87
C GLN A 262 25.90 13.04 -4.23
N ASP A 263 25.49 13.69 -5.34
CA ASP A 263 25.89 13.31 -6.69
C ASP A 263 27.40 13.51 -6.93
N MET A 264 27.99 14.58 -6.39
CA MET A 264 29.45 14.78 -6.44
C MET A 264 30.21 13.71 -5.64
N MET A 265 29.70 13.32 -4.47
CA MET A 265 30.25 12.20 -3.69
C MET A 265 30.13 10.87 -4.45
N LEU A 266 29.03 10.66 -5.18
CA LEU A 266 28.87 9.50 -6.04
C LEU A 266 29.86 9.52 -7.21
N GLU A 267 30.09 10.67 -7.86
CA GLU A 267 31.09 10.79 -8.93
C GLU A 267 32.46 10.34 -8.44
N ARG A 268 32.89 10.87 -7.28
CA ARG A 268 34.18 10.51 -6.70
C ARG A 268 34.26 9.02 -6.36
N THR A 269 33.16 8.44 -5.89
CA THR A 269 33.09 7.03 -5.57
C THR A 269 33.19 6.15 -6.82
N MET A 270 32.51 6.52 -7.90
CA MET A 270 32.56 5.84 -9.19
C MET A 270 33.98 5.88 -9.80
N GLU A 271 34.76 6.93 -9.58
CA GLU A 271 36.16 7.02 -10.02
C GLU A 271 37.12 6.09 -9.26
N LEU A 272 36.74 5.65 -8.06
CA LEU A 272 37.60 4.86 -7.18
C LEU A 272 37.35 3.35 -7.29
N VAL A 273 36.30 2.92 -8.00
CA VAL A 273 35.98 1.51 -8.21
C VAL A 273 36.32 1.08 -9.64
N ASP A 274 36.60 -0.21 -9.80
CA ASP A 274 36.90 -0.83 -11.10
C ASP A 274 35.62 -1.15 -11.88
N ASP A 275 35.73 -1.35 -13.21
CA ASP A 275 34.59 -1.70 -14.08
C ASP A 275 33.96 -3.07 -13.73
N ASP A 276 34.67 -3.90 -12.96
CA ASP A 276 34.19 -5.20 -12.45
C ASP A 276 33.32 -5.06 -11.18
N THR A 277 33.23 -3.86 -10.60
CA THR A 277 32.44 -3.58 -9.40
C THR A 277 30.99 -3.29 -9.75
N THR A 278 30.05 -3.98 -9.10
CA THR A 278 28.63 -3.61 -9.15
C THR A 278 28.35 -2.52 -8.12
N ILE A 279 27.81 -1.39 -8.57
CA ILE A 279 27.38 -0.28 -7.71
C ILE A 279 25.86 -0.33 -7.57
N ILE A 280 25.37 -0.26 -6.34
CA ILE A 280 23.95 -0.13 -6.00
C ILE A 280 23.77 1.15 -5.19
N VAL A 281 22.93 2.06 -5.66
CA VAL A 281 22.48 3.24 -4.93
C VAL A 281 21.00 3.04 -4.60
N MET A 282 20.63 3.18 -3.33
CA MET A 282 19.26 2.96 -2.89
C MET A 282 18.83 3.91 -1.77
N SER A 283 17.51 4.06 -1.62
CA SER A 283 16.88 4.73 -0.49
C SER A 283 15.84 3.84 0.16
N ASP A 284 15.74 3.92 1.48
CA ASP A 284 14.78 3.20 2.32
C ASP A 284 13.36 3.80 2.24
N HIS A 285 13.24 5.11 2.03
CA HIS A 285 11.99 5.82 1.76
C HIS A 285 12.21 7.07 0.89
N GLY A 286 11.14 7.79 0.58
CA GLY A 286 11.20 9.12 -0.03
C GLY A 286 10.79 10.21 0.97
N PHE A 287 10.61 11.45 0.50
CA PHE A 287 10.23 12.58 1.35
C PHE A 287 9.20 13.47 0.64
N GLU A 288 8.13 13.88 1.33
CA GLU A 288 7.10 14.73 0.74
C GLU A 288 7.67 16.11 0.39
N SER A 289 7.60 16.48 -0.89
CA SER A 289 8.20 17.71 -1.42
C SER A 289 7.20 18.72 -1.96
N ASP A 290 5.91 18.38 -2.03
CA ASP A 290 4.87 19.17 -2.67
C ASP A 290 3.91 19.84 -1.65
N HIS A 291 2.64 20.07 -2.00
CA HIS A 291 1.64 20.65 -1.09
C HIS A 291 1.29 19.75 0.12
N LYS A 292 1.74 18.48 0.13
CA LYS A 292 1.51 17.52 1.23
C LYS A 292 2.43 17.70 2.43
N ARG A 293 3.48 18.52 2.28
CA ARG A 293 4.42 18.84 3.37
C ARG A 293 3.72 19.38 4.60
N ILE A 294 4.20 18.96 5.77
CA ILE A 294 3.61 19.30 7.05
C ILE A 294 4.42 20.42 7.70
N VAL A 295 3.93 21.66 7.61
CA VAL A 295 4.67 22.84 8.12
C VAL A 295 4.74 22.87 9.65
N LYS A 296 3.73 22.31 10.32
CA LYS A 296 3.69 22.21 11.78
C LYS A 296 3.45 20.76 12.18
N MET A 297 4.52 20.10 12.61
CA MET A 297 4.47 18.72 13.07
C MET A 297 3.50 18.55 14.25
N PRO A 298 2.66 17.50 14.25
CA PRO A 298 1.94 17.11 15.45
C PRO A 298 2.94 16.66 16.54
N LYS A 299 2.54 16.82 17.80
CA LYS A 299 3.39 16.52 18.96
C LYS A 299 3.11 15.11 19.49
N TYR A 300 3.61 14.11 18.79
CA TYR A 300 3.63 12.72 19.27
C TYR A 300 4.88 12.00 18.76
N GLN A 301 5.18 10.83 19.32
CA GLN A 301 6.40 10.08 19.03
C GLN A 301 6.53 9.67 17.56
N ALA A 302 7.74 9.82 17.01
CA ALA A 302 8.07 9.53 15.62
C ALA A 302 7.22 10.28 14.58
N ALA A 303 6.70 11.47 14.94
CA ALA A 303 5.99 12.36 14.00
C ALA A 303 6.76 12.65 12.70
N PRO A 304 8.10 12.84 12.70
CA PRO A 304 8.85 13.14 11.48
C PRO A 304 8.64 12.10 10.36
N ALA A 305 8.38 10.83 10.72
CA ALA A 305 8.09 9.77 9.76
C ALA A 305 6.81 10.02 8.92
N LEU A 306 5.94 10.95 9.31
CA LEU A 306 4.78 11.37 8.52
C LEU A 306 5.16 12.20 7.29
N GLU A 307 6.36 12.78 7.28
CA GLU A 307 6.88 13.51 6.13
C GLU A 307 7.43 12.56 5.05
N HIS A 308 7.57 11.27 5.37
CA HIS A 308 8.20 10.30 4.50
C HIS A 308 7.20 9.75 3.46
N ARG A 309 7.70 9.51 2.25
CA ARG A 309 6.95 8.86 1.16
C ARG A 309 7.20 7.36 1.16
N GLN A 310 6.22 6.61 0.68
CA GLN A 310 6.28 5.14 0.66
C GLN A 310 7.31 4.56 -0.32
N PHE A 311 7.89 5.39 -1.20
CA PHE A 311 8.84 4.93 -2.21
C PHE A 311 10.13 5.73 -2.12
N GLY A 312 11.24 5.03 -1.92
CA GLY A 312 12.58 5.53 -2.18
C GLY A 312 13.01 5.23 -3.62
N MET A 313 14.30 5.45 -3.88
CA MET A 313 14.93 5.21 -5.17
C MET A 313 15.81 3.95 -5.19
N PHE A 314 16.03 3.41 -6.38
CA PHE A 314 16.97 2.31 -6.65
C PHE A 314 17.67 2.56 -7.97
N VAL A 315 19.00 2.41 -7.99
CA VAL A 315 19.82 2.35 -9.19
C VAL A 315 20.89 1.28 -8.99
N ALA A 316 21.11 0.43 -9.99
CA ALA A 316 22.20 -0.55 -9.95
C ALA A 316 22.90 -0.61 -11.31
N ALA A 317 24.23 -0.65 -11.34
CA ALA A 317 25.02 -0.83 -12.56
C ALA A 317 26.25 -1.70 -12.27
N GLY A 318 26.61 -2.56 -13.22
CA GLY A 318 27.74 -3.48 -13.07
C GLY A 318 27.79 -4.52 -14.20
N PRO A 319 28.77 -5.44 -14.19
CA PRO A 319 29.03 -6.38 -15.29
C PRO A 319 27.83 -7.28 -15.66
N ASN A 320 27.06 -7.75 -14.68
CA ASN A 320 25.89 -8.61 -14.90
C ASN A 320 24.56 -7.89 -14.67
N ILE A 321 24.53 -6.56 -14.74
CA ILE A 321 23.31 -5.76 -14.57
C ILE A 321 22.83 -5.26 -15.92
N LYS A 322 21.52 -5.33 -16.18
CA LYS A 322 20.92 -4.81 -17.42
C LYS A 322 21.18 -3.31 -17.55
N LYS A 323 21.10 -2.80 -18.78
CA LYS A 323 21.48 -1.41 -19.10
C LYS A 323 20.31 -0.61 -19.63
N ASN A 324 20.15 0.59 -19.10
CA ASN A 324 19.12 1.56 -19.47
C ASN A 324 17.69 0.98 -19.36
N GLU A 325 17.43 0.21 -18.30
CA GLU A 325 16.12 -0.41 -18.05
C GLU A 325 15.49 0.07 -16.75
N LYS A 326 14.18 0.33 -16.78
CA LYS A 326 13.40 0.62 -15.59
C LYS A 326 12.88 -0.67 -14.97
N VAL A 327 13.12 -0.87 -13.68
CA VAL A 327 12.69 -2.05 -12.91
C VAL A 327 11.57 -1.70 -11.92
N PHE A 328 10.76 -2.69 -11.57
CA PHE A 328 9.54 -2.53 -10.78
C PHE A 328 9.40 -3.62 -9.72
N GLY A 329 8.62 -3.35 -8.68
CA GLY A 329 8.29 -4.35 -7.65
C GLY A 329 9.39 -4.63 -6.63
N LEU A 330 10.44 -3.80 -6.58
CA LEU A 330 11.53 -3.91 -5.61
C LEU A 330 11.09 -3.38 -4.24
N GLY A 331 11.35 -4.16 -3.20
CA GLY A 331 11.32 -3.72 -1.81
C GLY A 331 12.73 -3.61 -1.23
N LEU A 332 12.92 -2.72 -0.24
CA LEU A 332 14.23 -2.59 0.43
C LEU A 332 14.71 -3.89 1.10
N ILE A 333 13.78 -4.75 1.49
CA ILE A 333 14.07 -6.05 2.09
C ILE A 333 14.66 -7.05 1.10
N ASP A 334 14.55 -6.80 -0.21
CA ASP A 334 15.05 -7.66 -1.27
C ASP A 334 16.58 -7.54 -1.46
N ILE A 335 17.23 -6.58 -0.80
CA ILE A 335 18.64 -6.26 -1.01
C ILE A 335 19.57 -7.36 -0.48
N ALA A 336 19.47 -7.75 0.78
CA ALA A 336 20.28 -8.85 1.33
C ALA A 336 20.19 -10.16 0.52
N PRO A 337 19.00 -10.70 0.17
CA PRO A 337 18.92 -11.92 -0.64
C PRO A 337 19.48 -11.71 -2.06
N THR A 338 19.33 -10.53 -2.65
CA THR A 338 19.93 -10.19 -3.94
C THR A 338 21.46 -10.15 -3.85
N LEU A 339 22.03 -9.59 -2.79
CA LEU A 339 23.47 -9.58 -2.54
C LEU A 339 24.02 -11.00 -2.35
N LEU A 340 23.37 -11.85 -1.54
CA LEU A 340 23.75 -13.25 -1.40
C LEU A 340 23.80 -13.95 -2.76
N HIS A 341 22.79 -13.72 -3.60
CA HIS A 341 22.75 -14.24 -4.96
C HIS A 341 23.92 -13.75 -5.83
N MET A 342 24.29 -12.46 -5.76
CA MET A 342 25.45 -11.89 -6.48
C MET A 342 26.78 -12.55 -6.08
N PHE A 343 26.93 -12.90 -4.80
CA PHE A 343 28.09 -13.62 -4.27
C PHE A 343 28.03 -15.13 -4.49
N GLY A 344 26.98 -15.65 -5.14
CA GLY A 344 26.79 -17.09 -5.36
C GLY A 344 26.55 -17.88 -4.07
N LEU A 345 25.96 -17.24 -3.07
CA LEU A 345 25.61 -17.83 -1.78
C LEU A 345 24.10 -18.17 -1.72
N PRO A 346 23.70 -19.24 -1.01
CA PRO A 346 22.30 -19.59 -0.88
C PRO A 346 21.54 -18.56 -0.04
N VAL A 347 20.27 -18.37 -0.39
CA VAL A 347 19.35 -17.47 0.33
C VAL A 347 18.61 -18.25 1.43
N GLY A 348 18.43 -17.64 2.60
CA GLY A 348 17.65 -18.23 3.68
C GLY A 348 16.16 -18.26 3.33
N LYS A 349 15.49 -19.39 3.47
CA LYS A 349 14.02 -19.51 3.32
C LYS A 349 13.25 -18.68 4.35
N ASP A 350 13.90 -18.35 5.45
CA ASP A 350 13.38 -17.48 6.51
C ASP A 350 13.56 -15.98 6.22
N MET A 351 14.25 -15.59 5.15
CA MET A 351 14.25 -14.21 4.65
C MET A 351 12.90 -13.89 3.99
N ASP A 352 12.31 -12.75 4.35
CA ASP A 352 11.05 -12.29 3.76
C ASP A 352 11.27 -11.61 2.39
N GLY A 353 12.48 -11.08 2.17
CA GLY A 353 12.89 -10.49 0.91
C GLY A 353 13.09 -11.53 -0.20
N LYS A 354 12.91 -11.09 -1.43
CA LYS A 354 13.08 -11.88 -2.64
C LYS A 354 14.33 -11.45 -3.40
N ILE A 355 14.84 -12.34 -4.25
CA ILE A 355 15.93 -12.00 -5.15
C ILE A 355 15.36 -11.16 -6.29
N ALA A 356 15.95 -9.99 -6.54
CA ALA A 356 15.59 -9.10 -7.64
C ALA A 356 16.14 -9.64 -8.98
N LEU A 357 15.65 -10.80 -9.45
CA LEU A 357 16.17 -11.47 -10.64
C LEU A 357 16.09 -10.60 -11.91
N ASP A 358 15.10 -9.70 -11.98
CA ASP A 358 14.85 -8.85 -13.15
C ASP A 358 15.96 -7.83 -13.43
N ILE A 359 16.88 -7.58 -12.49
CA ILE A 359 17.99 -6.64 -12.69
C ILE A 359 19.15 -7.25 -13.49
N PHE A 360 19.22 -8.58 -13.58
CA PHE A 360 20.39 -9.28 -14.14
C PHE A 360 20.28 -9.52 -15.65
N ILE A 361 21.41 -9.49 -16.35
CA ILE A 361 21.48 -9.87 -17.77
C ILE A 361 21.26 -11.38 -17.90
N ASP A 362 22.01 -12.16 -17.12
CA ASP A 362 21.91 -13.62 -17.05
C ASP A 362 21.73 -14.05 -15.59
N PRO A 363 20.46 -14.13 -15.10
CA PRO A 363 20.18 -14.53 -13.74
C PRO A 363 20.45 -16.03 -13.56
N LYS A 364 21.27 -16.37 -12.56
CA LYS A 364 21.47 -17.77 -12.17
C LYS A 364 20.26 -18.29 -11.41
N GLN A 365 20.07 -19.61 -11.42
CA GLN A 365 19.04 -20.22 -10.58
C GLN A 365 19.38 -20.01 -9.10
N PRO A 366 18.45 -19.48 -8.28
CA PRO A 366 18.65 -19.32 -6.85
C PRO A 366 18.85 -20.65 -6.11
N GLU A 367 19.79 -20.67 -5.18
CA GLU A 367 19.95 -21.72 -4.18
C GLU A 367 19.37 -21.27 -2.83
N TYR A 368 18.84 -22.23 -2.06
CA TYR A 368 18.20 -21.94 -0.78
C TYR A 368 18.69 -22.86 0.35
N ILE A 369 18.77 -22.30 1.54
CA ILE A 369 18.97 -23.01 2.81
C ILE A 369 17.83 -22.68 3.78
N GLU A 370 17.65 -23.46 4.85
CA GLU A 370 16.60 -23.19 5.85
C GLU A 370 16.76 -21.82 6.51
N SER A 371 17.94 -21.55 7.09
CA SER A 371 18.27 -20.25 7.67
C SER A 371 19.78 -20.11 7.84
N TRP A 372 20.30 -18.90 7.62
CA TRP A 372 21.67 -18.56 7.99
C TRP A 372 21.87 -18.50 9.50
N ASP A 373 20.85 -18.23 10.31
CA ASP A 373 20.99 -18.11 11.77
C ASP A 373 21.24 -19.47 12.44
N HIS A 374 20.91 -20.58 11.77
CA HIS A 374 21.11 -21.93 12.29
C HIS A 374 22.49 -22.52 11.94
N ILE A 375 23.28 -21.83 11.12
CA ILE A 375 24.60 -22.30 10.68
C ILE A 375 25.63 -22.01 11.78
N ALA A 376 26.39 -23.01 12.19
CA ALA A 376 27.52 -22.82 13.10
C ALA A 376 28.74 -22.23 12.35
N GLY A 377 29.52 -21.40 13.02
CA GLY A 377 30.75 -20.82 12.46
C GLY A 377 31.13 -19.50 13.09
N ASP A 378 32.19 -18.89 12.58
CA ASP A 378 32.52 -17.50 12.88
C ASP A 378 31.76 -16.57 11.96
N PHE A 379 31.10 -15.56 12.52
CA PHE A 379 30.26 -14.59 11.81
C PHE A 379 30.68 -13.14 12.15
N GLY A 380 31.77 -12.96 12.91
CA GLY A 380 32.24 -11.64 13.33
C GLY A 380 31.23 -10.91 14.23
N GLU A 381 30.48 -11.65 15.05
CA GLU A 381 29.43 -11.13 15.96
C GLU A 381 29.97 -10.95 17.38
N PHE A 382 29.40 -10.03 18.17
CA PHE A 382 29.74 -9.90 19.59
C PHE A 382 29.17 -11.08 20.41
N LYS A 383 30.04 -11.92 20.96
CA LYS A 383 29.64 -13.17 21.64
C LYS A 383 29.14 -13.00 23.08
N ASN A 384 29.35 -11.84 23.72
CA ASN A 384 28.83 -11.52 25.06
C ASN A 384 28.82 -9.99 25.25
N SER A 385 27.62 -9.39 25.29
CA SER A 385 27.43 -7.98 25.67
C SER A 385 27.81 -7.80 27.13
N ASN A 386 28.84 -6.99 27.43
CA ASN A 386 29.21 -6.69 28.82
C ASN A 386 28.02 -5.96 29.49
N GLU A 387 27.39 -6.60 30.48
CA GLU A 387 26.13 -6.14 31.11
C GLU A 387 26.20 -4.72 31.72
N ASN A 388 27.42 -4.20 31.92
CA ASN A 388 27.70 -2.91 32.56
C ASN A 388 28.23 -1.83 31.60
N ALA A 389 28.33 -2.09 30.30
CA ALA A 389 28.70 -1.05 29.33
C ALA A 389 27.47 -0.17 29.06
N VAL A 390 27.16 0.73 30.00
CA VAL A 390 26.38 1.93 29.71
C VAL A 390 27.26 2.76 28.79
N LEU A 391 27.07 2.58 27.48
CA LEU A 391 27.69 3.44 26.49
C LEU A 391 27.10 4.83 26.69
N ASP A 392 27.87 5.86 26.41
CA ASP A 392 27.47 7.26 26.56
C ASP A 392 26.36 7.60 25.56
N ASP A 393 25.14 7.17 25.89
CA ASP A 393 23.95 7.15 25.04
C ASP A 393 23.18 8.48 25.12
N GLU A 394 23.62 9.43 25.97
CA GLU A 394 22.95 10.73 26.17
C GLU A 394 22.92 11.57 24.89
N GLU A 395 24.04 11.66 24.15
CA GLU A 395 24.11 12.45 22.92
C GLU A 395 23.20 11.87 21.83
N ALA A 396 23.21 10.54 21.68
CA ALA A 396 22.39 9.83 20.70
C ALA A 396 20.89 9.96 21.02
N MET A 397 20.52 9.83 22.30
CA MET A 397 19.17 10.09 22.78
C MET A 397 18.77 11.54 22.53
N GLN A 398 19.64 12.51 22.84
CA GLN A 398 19.37 13.93 22.63
C GLN A 398 19.18 14.26 21.14
N GLN A 399 19.96 13.66 20.25
CA GLN A 399 19.76 13.82 18.81
C GLN A 399 18.38 13.31 18.36
N LEU A 400 17.96 12.13 18.83
CA LEU A 400 16.63 11.59 18.51
C LEU A 400 15.49 12.46 19.07
N ILE A 401 15.71 13.09 20.23
CA ILE A 401 14.78 14.06 20.83
C ILE A 401 14.71 15.34 19.98
N ASP A 402 15.86 15.89 19.60
CA ASP A 402 15.95 17.15 18.83
C ASP A 402 15.33 17.01 17.44
N LEU A 403 15.48 15.83 16.81
CA LEU A 403 14.82 15.49 15.55
C LEU A 403 13.33 15.17 15.72
N GLY A 404 12.86 14.93 16.96
CA GLY A 404 11.46 14.62 17.26
C GLY A 404 11.06 13.16 17.01
N TYR A 405 12.02 12.25 16.83
CA TYR A 405 11.75 10.81 16.68
C TYR A 405 11.31 10.17 18.00
N ILE A 406 11.87 10.64 19.12
CA ILE A 406 11.48 10.19 20.46
C ILE A 406 11.09 11.39 21.32
N GLU A 407 10.15 11.19 22.24
CA GLU A 407 9.91 12.18 23.29
C GLU A 407 11.05 12.14 24.32
N LYS A 408 11.32 13.28 24.97
CA LYS A 408 12.24 13.30 26.10
C LYS A 408 11.75 12.26 27.14
N PRO A 409 12.59 11.28 27.51
CA PRO A 409 12.21 10.25 28.46
C PRO A 409 11.66 10.83 29.76
N ASP A 410 10.75 10.09 30.38
CA ASP A 410 10.25 10.47 31.70
C ASP A 410 11.40 10.46 32.70
N GLN A 411 11.39 11.38 33.67
CA GLN A 411 12.38 11.37 34.75
C GLN A 411 12.22 10.12 35.63
N ASP A 412 11.00 9.56 35.66
CA ASP A 412 10.75 8.26 36.26
C ASP A 412 11.09 7.15 35.27
N ILE A 413 12.12 6.37 35.62
CA ILE A 413 12.63 5.27 34.78
C ILE A 413 11.55 4.20 34.56
N GLU A 414 10.70 3.91 35.54
CA GLU A 414 9.65 2.89 35.39
C GLU A 414 8.61 3.34 34.35
N ILE A 415 8.25 4.62 34.35
CA ILE A 415 7.35 5.21 33.36
C ILE A 415 8.01 5.24 31.98
N ALA A 416 9.30 5.59 31.90
CA ALA A 416 10.05 5.60 30.64
C ALA A 416 10.13 4.19 30.00
N VAL A 417 10.39 3.16 30.82
CA VAL A 417 10.39 1.76 30.39
C VAL A 417 8.99 1.31 29.96
N LEU A 418 7.94 1.69 30.70
CA LEU A 418 6.55 1.36 30.36
C LEU A 418 6.15 1.95 29.00
N LYS A 419 6.36 3.27 28.79
CA LYS A 419 6.03 3.96 27.54
C LYS A 419 6.75 3.31 26.36
N THR A 420 8.06 3.13 26.49
CA THR A 420 8.90 2.48 25.46
C THR A 420 8.42 1.06 25.15
N THR A 421 8.03 0.28 26.17
CA THR A 421 7.49 -1.08 25.96
C THR A 421 6.19 -1.05 25.15
N CYS A 422 5.30 -0.11 25.44
CA CYS A 422 4.04 0.04 24.71
C CYS A 422 4.29 0.46 23.26
N ASP A 423 5.22 1.39 23.02
CA ASP A 423 5.58 1.84 21.68
C ASP A 423 6.17 0.72 20.83
N LEU A 424 7.06 -0.09 21.40
CA LEU A 424 7.65 -1.24 20.71
C LEU A 424 6.58 -2.28 20.34
N LYS A 425 5.64 -2.56 21.25
CA LYS A 425 4.49 -3.43 20.95
C LYS A 425 3.64 -2.85 19.82
N HIS A 426 3.37 -1.55 19.85
CA HIS A 426 2.60 -0.88 18.80
C HIS A 426 3.31 -0.91 17.45
N ASN A 427 4.61 -0.64 17.41
CA ASN A 427 5.42 -0.76 16.19
C ASN A 427 5.39 -2.18 15.64
N LEU A 428 5.50 -3.20 16.51
CA LEU A 428 5.37 -4.60 16.11
C LEU A 428 3.99 -4.91 15.52
N ALA A 429 2.91 -4.39 16.11
CA ALA A 429 1.57 -4.53 15.55
C ALA A 429 1.44 -3.89 14.15
N ARG A 430 2.11 -2.76 13.92
CA ARG A 430 2.18 -2.08 12.60
C ARG A 430 3.02 -2.87 11.59
N VAL A 431 4.07 -3.58 12.03
CA VAL A 431 4.83 -4.51 11.19
C VAL A 431 3.93 -5.66 10.71
N TYR A 432 3.17 -6.29 11.62
CA TYR A 432 2.19 -7.32 11.23
C TYR A 432 1.09 -6.78 10.31
N LEU A 433 0.63 -5.55 10.55
CA LEU A 433 -0.31 -4.87 9.66
C LEU A 433 0.27 -4.71 8.24
N GLY A 434 1.53 -4.29 8.12
CA GLY A 434 2.25 -4.19 6.84
C GLY A 434 2.37 -5.55 6.12
N LYS A 435 2.57 -6.63 6.88
CA LYS A 435 2.59 -8.02 6.39
C LYS A 435 1.19 -8.57 6.05
N LYS A 436 0.12 -7.80 6.32
CA LYS A 436 -1.29 -8.22 6.22
C LYS A 436 -1.64 -9.39 7.16
N ASP A 437 -0.87 -9.56 8.24
CA ASP A 437 -1.19 -10.47 9.34
C ASP A 437 -2.08 -9.75 10.35
N PHE A 438 -3.35 -9.60 9.99
CA PHE A 438 -4.32 -8.88 10.82
C PHE A 438 -4.60 -9.58 12.15
N GLU A 439 -4.45 -10.90 12.22
CA GLU A 439 -4.69 -11.66 13.45
C GLU A 439 -3.63 -11.34 14.52
N GLN A 440 -2.34 -11.41 14.18
CA GLN A 440 -1.28 -11.04 15.13
C GLN A 440 -1.31 -9.55 15.48
N SER A 441 -1.59 -8.68 14.51
CA SER A 441 -1.74 -7.25 14.74
C SER A 441 -2.88 -6.96 15.73
N LYS A 442 -4.09 -7.51 15.50
CA LYS A 442 -5.25 -7.37 16.41
C LYS A 442 -4.93 -7.90 17.80
N LYS A 443 -4.23 -9.03 17.93
CA LYS A 443 -3.88 -9.60 19.23
C LYS A 443 -3.07 -8.62 20.08
N ILE A 444 -2.03 -8.02 19.51
CA ILE A 444 -1.17 -7.05 20.23
C ILE A 444 -1.94 -5.76 20.52
N LEU A 445 -2.70 -5.25 19.55
CA LEU A 445 -3.46 -4.01 19.73
C LEU A 445 -4.56 -4.16 20.79
N LYS A 446 -5.25 -5.30 20.84
CA LYS A 446 -6.24 -5.61 21.88
C LYS A 446 -5.60 -5.66 23.26
N GLU A 447 -4.46 -6.34 23.40
CA GLU A 447 -3.68 -6.34 24.64
C GLU A 447 -3.35 -4.90 25.08
N LEU A 448 -2.89 -4.06 24.16
CA LEU A 448 -2.55 -2.68 24.45
C LEU A 448 -3.74 -1.82 24.90
N VAL A 449 -4.94 -2.00 24.33
CA VAL A 449 -6.13 -1.22 24.73
C VAL A 449 -6.82 -1.77 25.98
N GLU A 450 -6.77 -3.08 26.21
CA GLU A 450 -7.37 -3.76 27.37
C GLU A 450 -6.52 -3.65 28.63
N THR A 451 -5.20 -3.41 28.50
CA THR A 451 -4.31 -3.22 29.65
C THR A 451 -4.72 -1.99 30.48
N ASP A 452 -4.80 -2.18 31.79
CA ASP A 452 -4.97 -1.08 32.74
C ASP A 452 -3.61 -0.46 33.05
N TYR A 453 -3.44 0.82 32.69
CA TYR A 453 -2.17 1.53 32.86
C TYR A 453 -2.27 2.52 34.02
N PRO A 454 -1.14 2.87 34.66
CA PRO A 454 -1.10 3.92 35.65
C PRO A 454 -1.74 5.21 35.13
N ALA A 455 -2.47 5.89 36.01
CA ALA A 455 -3.08 7.18 35.74
C ALA A 455 -2.32 8.30 36.45
N TYR A 456 -2.33 9.50 35.87
CA TYR A 456 -1.74 10.68 36.49
C TYR A 456 -2.45 11.01 37.81
N LYS A 457 -1.67 11.20 38.86
CA LYS A 457 -2.11 11.52 40.23
C LYS A 457 -2.00 13.03 40.49
N GLN A 458 -2.52 13.47 41.64
CA GLN A 458 -2.44 14.87 42.08
C GLN A 458 -0.98 15.38 42.06
N ASP A 459 -0.06 14.59 42.62
CA ASP A 459 1.35 14.93 42.76
C ASP A 459 2.04 15.14 41.39
N ASP A 460 1.58 14.50 40.31
CA ASP A 460 2.11 14.68 38.95
C ASP A 460 1.80 16.09 38.41
N PHE A 461 0.75 16.74 38.92
CA PHE A 461 0.34 18.10 38.57
C PHE A 461 0.94 19.19 39.49
N GLU A 462 1.98 18.83 40.23
CA GLU A 462 2.77 19.71 41.09
C GLU A 462 4.25 19.72 40.62
N GLY A 463 4.97 20.83 40.85
CA GLY A 463 6.38 20.97 40.42
C GLY A 463 6.60 21.16 38.89
N GLU A 464 7.82 20.89 38.41
CA GLU A 464 8.26 21.22 37.04
C GLU A 464 7.49 20.50 35.91
N LYS A 465 6.92 19.32 36.19
CA LYS A 465 6.15 18.53 35.20
C LYS A 465 4.71 19.05 35.00
N ALA A 466 4.18 19.78 35.99
CA ALA A 466 2.79 20.23 36.02
C ALA A 466 2.40 21.09 34.80
N ASP A 467 3.25 22.05 34.45
CA ASP A 467 3.00 22.97 33.35
C ASP A 467 3.00 22.26 31.99
N LYS A 468 3.84 21.24 31.82
CA LYS A 468 3.89 20.42 30.60
C LYS A 468 2.62 19.59 30.45
N LEU A 469 2.20 18.88 31.51
CA LEU A 469 0.99 18.07 31.51
C LEU A 469 -0.27 18.92 31.27
N LYS A 470 -0.38 20.08 31.92
CA LYS A 470 -1.48 21.04 31.69
C LYS A 470 -1.48 21.58 30.26
N LYS A 471 -0.32 21.93 29.69
CA LYS A 471 -0.19 22.38 28.29
C LYS A 471 -0.52 21.29 27.27
N GLN A 472 -0.23 20.03 27.59
CA GLN A 472 -0.62 18.86 26.80
C GLN A 472 -2.10 18.48 27.00
N GLY A 473 -2.79 19.15 27.93
CA GLY A 473 -4.20 18.97 28.21
C GLY A 473 -4.52 17.78 29.10
N PHE A 474 -3.52 17.09 29.67
CA PHE A 474 -3.70 15.99 30.62
C PHE A 474 -4.41 16.45 31.90
N LYS A 475 -5.16 15.56 32.52
CA LYS A 475 -5.91 15.74 33.75
C LYS A 475 -5.60 14.59 34.72
N ILE A 476 -5.83 14.85 35.99
CA ILE A 476 -5.77 13.83 37.04
C ILE A 476 -6.76 12.71 36.69
N GLY A 477 -6.31 11.47 36.80
CA GLY A 477 -7.07 10.27 36.45
C GLY A 477 -6.96 9.86 34.98
N ASP A 478 -6.34 10.64 34.10
CA ASP A 478 -6.03 10.17 32.76
C ASP A 478 -4.94 9.11 32.78
N SER A 479 -5.04 8.14 31.88
CA SER A 479 -3.98 7.17 31.67
C SER A 479 -2.68 7.85 31.22
N MET A 480 -1.55 7.37 31.74
CA MET A 480 -0.21 7.76 31.31
C MET A 480 0.14 7.24 29.91
N ILE A 481 -0.62 6.26 29.39
CA ILE A 481 -0.48 5.72 28.04
C ILE A 481 -1.66 6.18 27.19
N ASP A 482 -1.37 6.82 26.06
CA ASP A 482 -2.38 7.19 25.08
C ASP A 482 -2.80 5.97 24.26
N LYS A 483 -4.07 5.56 24.39
CA LYS A 483 -4.64 4.41 23.69
C LYS A 483 -5.19 4.77 22.30
N VAL A 484 -5.33 6.06 21.96
CA VAL A 484 -5.90 6.50 20.69
C VAL A 484 -5.18 5.93 19.46
N PRO A 485 -3.83 5.88 19.40
CA PRO A 485 -3.13 5.26 18.28
C PRO A 485 -3.50 3.78 18.07
N TYR A 486 -3.72 3.04 19.14
CA TYR A 486 -4.05 1.61 19.06
C TYR A 486 -5.47 1.39 18.53
N TYR A 487 -6.42 2.20 18.99
CA TYR A 487 -7.79 2.18 18.45
C TYR A 487 -7.83 2.61 16.98
N LEU A 488 -6.96 3.51 16.53
CA LEU A 488 -6.87 3.89 15.12
C LEU A 488 -6.46 2.70 14.24
N GLU A 489 -5.48 1.91 14.67
CA GLU A 489 -5.08 0.72 13.91
C GLU A 489 -6.16 -0.36 13.94
N LEU A 490 -6.83 -0.57 15.08
CA LEU A 490 -7.98 -1.46 15.18
C LEU A 490 -9.13 -1.02 14.27
N LEU A 491 -9.46 0.28 14.23
CA LEU A 491 -10.42 0.87 13.31
C LEU A 491 -10.03 0.60 11.85
N ASN A 492 -8.77 0.81 11.48
CA ASN A 492 -8.27 0.56 10.14
C ASN A 492 -8.43 -0.91 9.74
N ILE A 493 -8.08 -1.85 10.62
CA ILE A 493 -8.24 -3.29 10.40
C ILE A 493 -9.72 -3.64 10.20
N SER A 494 -10.61 -3.21 11.10
CA SER A 494 -12.05 -3.47 10.98
C SER A 494 -12.64 -2.90 9.68
N LEU A 495 -12.17 -1.73 9.23
CA LEU A 495 -12.57 -1.15 7.95
C LEU A 495 -12.05 -1.94 6.73
N ILE A 496 -10.90 -2.61 6.84
CA ILE A 496 -10.35 -3.48 5.78
C ILE A 496 -11.13 -4.80 5.72
N GLU A 497 -11.37 -5.41 6.88
CA GLU A 497 -12.16 -6.65 7.04
C GLU A 497 -13.67 -6.45 6.79
N LYS A 498 -14.11 -5.19 6.66
CA LYS A 498 -15.51 -4.77 6.47
C LYS A 498 -16.41 -5.10 7.67
N ASP A 499 -15.84 -5.20 8.87
CA ASP A 499 -16.58 -5.26 10.12
C ASP A 499 -16.94 -3.82 10.55
N PHE A 500 -18.04 -3.31 10.01
CA PHE A 500 -18.47 -1.94 10.27
C PHE A 500 -19.08 -1.73 11.67
N ILE A 501 -19.43 -2.81 12.38
CA ILE A 501 -19.92 -2.72 13.76
C ILE A 501 -18.74 -2.42 14.66
N LEU A 502 -17.71 -3.26 14.58
CA LEU A 502 -16.49 -3.09 15.36
C LEU A 502 -15.74 -1.80 15.00
N ALA A 503 -15.73 -1.44 13.70
CA ALA A 503 -15.19 -0.16 13.27
C ALA A 503 -15.93 1.05 13.90
N GLU A 504 -17.25 0.97 14.08
CA GLU A 504 -18.02 2.05 14.72
C GLU A 504 -17.73 2.12 16.23
N GLU A 505 -17.57 0.97 16.90
CA GLU A 505 -17.16 0.90 18.30
C GLU A 505 -15.81 1.59 18.51
N TYR A 506 -14.79 1.21 17.74
CA TYR A 506 -13.47 1.83 17.84
C TYR A 506 -13.47 3.31 17.44
N LEU A 507 -14.26 3.70 16.43
CA LEU A 507 -14.42 5.12 16.09
C LEU A 507 -14.99 5.93 17.26
N ASN A 508 -15.97 5.38 17.98
CA ASN A 508 -16.57 6.03 19.14
C ASN A 508 -15.59 6.11 20.31
N GLU A 509 -14.82 5.06 20.58
CA GLU A 509 -13.75 5.07 21.58
C GLU A 509 -12.72 6.17 21.29
N ILE A 510 -12.28 6.27 20.03
CA ILE A 510 -11.40 7.36 19.60
C ILE A 510 -12.08 8.70 19.87
N LYS A 511 -13.34 8.93 19.48
CA LYS A 511 -14.02 10.21 19.71
C LYS A 511 -14.15 10.58 21.19
N ILE A 512 -14.32 9.60 22.08
CA ILE A 512 -14.40 9.81 23.53
C ILE A 512 -13.04 10.26 24.08
N GLN A 513 -11.96 9.60 23.65
CA GLN A 513 -10.60 9.82 24.14
C GLN A 513 -9.89 11.00 23.44
N ASN A 514 -10.24 11.26 22.18
CA ASN A 514 -9.66 12.28 21.29
C ASN A 514 -10.19 13.70 21.55
N LYS A 515 -10.32 14.11 22.82
CA LYS A 515 -10.57 15.53 23.13
C LYS A 515 -9.33 16.41 22.89
N ARG A 516 -8.18 15.82 22.56
CA ARG A 516 -6.85 16.46 22.54
C ARG A 516 -6.14 16.51 21.19
N LEU A 517 -6.31 15.52 20.32
CA LEU A 517 -5.41 15.30 19.18
C LEU A 517 -5.95 15.84 17.85
N GLU A 518 -7.18 16.39 17.84
CA GLU A 518 -7.87 16.91 16.63
C GLU A 518 -7.77 15.95 15.42
N ILE A 519 -7.75 14.63 15.68
CA ILE A 519 -7.55 13.64 14.62
C ILE A 519 -8.72 13.69 13.64
N ASN A 520 -8.36 13.76 12.37
CA ASN A 520 -9.31 13.75 11.28
C ASN A 520 -9.82 12.33 11.02
N LEU A 521 -11.08 12.09 11.38
CA LEU A 521 -11.73 10.79 11.25
C LEU A 521 -12.81 10.75 10.17
N TYR A 522 -13.01 11.84 9.43
CA TYR A 522 -14.17 11.97 8.55
C TYR A 522 -14.17 10.96 7.41
N PHE A 523 -13.01 10.46 6.98
CA PHE A 523 -12.92 9.41 5.96
C PHE A 523 -13.39 8.06 6.49
N SER A 524 -12.91 7.67 7.67
CA SER A 524 -13.31 6.44 8.36
C SER A 524 -14.80 6.47 8.68
N GLU A 525 -15.28 7.59 9.23
CA GLU A 525 -16.69 7.80 9.54
C GLU A 525 -17.58 7.78 8.28
N ALA A 526 -17.19 8.50 7.21
CA ALA A 526 -17.93 8.45 5.95
C ALA A 526 -18.00 7.03 5.39
N LYS A 527 -16.92 6.25 5.46
CA LYS A 527 -16.90 4.84 5.02
C LYS A 527 -17.88 3.98 5.84
N ILE A 528 -17.95 4.17 7.16
CA ILE A 528 -18.92 3.48 8.04
C ILE A 528 -20.36 3.88 7.67
N LEU A 529 -20.64 5.17 7.61
CA LEU A 529 -21.98 5.72 7.29
C LEU A 529 -22.49 5.20 5.93
N VAL A 530 -21.65 5.19 4.90
CA VAL A 530 -22.01 4.70 3.56
C VAL A 530 -22.39 3.22 3.60
N ASN A 531 -21.70 2.40 4.40
CA ASN A 531 -22.01 0.98 4.54
C ASN A 531 -23.22 0.70 5.45
N LYS A 532 -23.56 1.62 6.35
CA LYS A 532 -24.86 1.65 7.07
C LYS A 532 -26.03 2.17 6.22
N GLY A 533 -25.79 2.53 4.95
CA GLY A 533 -26.82 3.07 4.05
C GLY A 533 -27.09 4.57 4.25
N GLN A 534 -26.33 5.25 5.09
CA GLN A 534 -26.46 6.67 5.44
C GLN A 534 -25.60 7.56 4.53
N ALA A 535 -25.65 7.32 3.22
CA ALA A 535 -24.79 8.02 2.25
C ALA A 535 -24.98 9.55 2.25
N LYS A 536 -26.20 10.05 2.54
CA LYS A 536 -26.46 11.49 2.67
C LYS A 536 -25.70 12.13 3.82
N GLN A 537 -25.61 11.45 4.97
CA GLN A 537 -24.85 11.94 6.13
C GLN A 537 -23.34 11.92 5.85
N ALA A 538 -22.86 10.86 5.19
CA ALA A 538 -21.47 10.78 4.74
C ALA A 538 -21.10 11.92 3.77
N LEU A 539 -21.97 12.24 2.81
CA LEU A 539 -21.77 13.37 1.91
C LEU A 539 -21.75 14.70 2.65
N LYS A 540 -22.63 14.92 3.64
CA LYS A 540 -22.61 16.13 4.46
C LYS A 540 -21.26 16.28 5.17
N LEU A 541 -20.82 15.22 5.84
CA LEU A 541 -19.55 15.18 6.55
C LEU A 541 -18.35 15.49 5.63
N LEU A 542 -18.30 14.90 4.44
CA LEU A 542 -17.23 15.16 3.48
C LEU A 542 -17.33 16.55 2.83
N LYS A 543 -18.53 17.12 2.67
CA LYS A 543 -18.71 18.50 2.20
C LYS A 543 -18.19 19.49 3.25
N ASP A 544 -18.48 19.27 4.53
CA ASP A 544 -17.94 20.09 5.62
C ASP A 544 -16.40 19.99 5.66
N ALA A 545 -15.84 18.80 5.41
CA ALA A 545 -14.39 18.62 5.30
C ALA A 545 -13.79 19.34 4.09
N LYS A 546 -14.44 19.25 2.94
CA LYS A 546 -14.08 19.95 1.70
C LYS A 546 -14.04 21.46 1.93
N ASP A 547 -15.06 22.01 2.59
CA ASP A 547 -15.18 23.47 2.80
C ASP A 547 -14.12 23.99 3.79
N LYS A 548 -13.66 23.16 4.72
CA LYS A 548 -12.56 23.50 5.64
C LYS A 548 -11.18 23.42 5.00
N LYS A 549 -10.88 22.33 4.29
CA LYS A 549 -9.58 22.09 3.65
C LYS A 549 -9.77 21.24 2.38
N PRO A 550 -10.03 21.88 1.22
CA PRO A 550 -10.15 21.18 -0.05
C PRO A 550 -8.90 20.36 -0.34
N ASN A 551 -9.06 19.10 -0.72
CA ASN A 551 -7.98 18.23 -1.18
C ASN A 551 -8.52 17.14 -2.12
N SER A 552 -7.64 16.57 -2.94
CA SER A 552 -8.01 15.56 -3.95
C SER A 552 -8.71 14.34 -3.34
N GLU A 553 -8.28 13.90 -2.16
CA GLU A 553 -8.82 12.71 -1.51
C GLU A 553 -10.26 12.92 -1.02
N VAL A 554 -10.59 14.10 -0.47
CA VAL A 554 -11.97 14.44 -0.09
C VAL A 554 -12.89 14.39 -1.30
N TRP A 555 -12.49 15.02 -2.40
CA TRP A 555 -13.24 14.99 -3.66
C TRP A 555 -13.37 13.58 -4.23
N TYR A 556 -12.30 12.79 -4.20
CA TYR A 556 -12.33 11.39 -4.61
C TYR A 556 -13.31 10.55 -3.79
N GLN A 557 -13.36 10.74 -2.47
CA GLN A 557 -14.34 10.04 -1.63
C GLN A 557 -15.78 10.51 -1.87
N ILE A 558 -16.00 11.81 -2.11
CA ILE A 558 -17.31 12.35 -2.53
C ILE A 558 -17.76 11.69 -3.84
N GLY A 559 -16.89 11.66 -4.85
CA GLY A 559 -17.15 11.03 -6.16
C GLY A 559 -17.49 9.54 -6.01
N LYS A 560 -16.76 8.80 -5.18
CA LYS A 560 -17.09 7.39 -4.88
C LYS A 560 -18.48 7.20 -4.28
N ILE A 561 -18.92 8.11 -3.41
CA ILE A 561 -20.26 8.04 -2.81
C ILE A 561 -21.32 8.36 -3.88
N HIS A 562 -21.17 9.42 -4.65
CA HIS A 562 -22.06 9.74 -5.78
C HIS A 562 -22.14 8.59 -6.79
N ARG A 563 -21.00 7.95 -7.09
CA ARG A 563 -20.94 6.78 -7.97
C ARG A 563 -21.75 5.61 -7.45
N ARG A 564 -21.69 5.35 -6.13
CA ARG A 564 -22.50 4.33 -5.44
C ARG A 564 -23.98 4.70 -5.43
N LEU A 565 -24.30 5.99 -5.40
CA LEU A 565 -25.66 6.53 -5.52
C LEU A 565 -26.16 6.62 -6.97
N ASN A 566 -25.31 6.32 -7.96
CA ASN A 566 -25.62 6.43 -9.39
C ASN A 566 -25.89 7.86 -9.87
N GLN A 567 -25.27 8.82 -9.23
CA GLN A 567 -25.30 10.24 -9.59
C GLN A 567 -24.06 10.51 -10.46
N LEU A 568 -24.17 10.22 -11.76
CA LEU A 568 -23.01 10.14 -12.66
C LEU A 568 -22.39 11.51 -12.93
N GLU A 569 -23.21 12.54 -13.13
CA GLU A 569 -22.73 13.92 -13.33
C GLU A 569 -22.02 14.45 -12.08
N GLU A 570 -22.59 14.22 -10.90
CA GLU A 570 -21.94 14.60 -9.65
C GLU A 570 -20.68 13.77 -9.36
N THR A 571 -20.61 12.54 -9.90
CA THR A 571 -19.40 11.72 -9.85
C THR A 571 -18.31 12.31 -10.74
N LYS A 572 -18.64 12.66 -11.98
CA LYS A 572 -17.74 13.29 -12.96
C LYS A 572 -17.15 14.57 -12.38
N ASN A 573 -18.00 15.50 -11.96
CA ASN A 573 -17.60 16.78 -11.37
C ASN A 573 -16.67 16.59 -10.15
N ALA A 574 -17.00 15.65 -9.25
CA ALA A 574 -16.16 15.39 -8.09
C ALA A 574 -14.77 14.83 -8.46
N PHE A 575 -14.67 13.98 -9.50
CA PHE A 575 -13.38 13.47 -9.95
C PHE A 575 -12.58 14.51 -10.74
N GLU A 576 -13.23 15.37 -11.53
CA GLU A 576 -12.58 16.51 -12.20
C GLU A 576 -11.96 17.47 -11.18
N ASN A 577 -12.70 17.86 -10.13
CA ASN A 577 -12.16 18.67 -9.03
C ASN A 577 -11.01 17.97 -8.29
N ALA A 578 -11.04 16.63 -8.19
CA ALA A 578 -9.94 15.90 -7.59
C ALA A 578 -8.67 15.95 -8.47
N ILE A 579 -8.83 15.86 -9.80
CA ILE A 579 -7.75 15.92 -10.80
C ILE A 579 -7.15 17.33 -10.86
N GLU A 580 -7.96 18.38 -10.82
CA GLU A 580 -7.47 19.77 -10.77
C GLU A 580 -6.49 20.02 -9.61
N LEU A 581 -6.70 19.34 -8.48
CA LEU A 581 -5.82 19.44 -7.31
C LEU A 581 -4.59 18.53 -7.40
N GLU A 582 -4.68 17.39 -8.08
CA GLU A 582 -3.60 16.41 -8.23
C GLU A 582 -3.64 15.75 -9.62
N LEU A 583 -3.08 16.46 -10.60
CA LEU A 583 -3.06 16.07 -12.02
C LEU A 583 -2.28 14.78 -12.29
N ASP A 584 -1.30 14.44 -11.44
CA ASP A 584 -0.41 13.30 -11.62
C ASP A 584 -0.90 12.01 -10.93
N ARG A 585 -2.16 11.98 -10.48
CA ARG A 585 -2.72 10.83 -9.77
C ARG A 585 -3.51 9.92 -10.70
N ALA A 586 -2.82 8.91 -11.26
CA ALA A 586 -3.40 7.93 -12.21
C ALA A 586 -4.74 7.33 -11.78
N LYS A 587 -4.92 7.07 -10.48
CA LYS A 587 -6.16 6.54 -9.90
C LYS A 587 -7.38 7.45 -10.12
N LEU A 588 -7.18 8.76 -10.16
CA LEU A 588 -8.26 9.73 -10.41
C LEU A 588 -8.68 9.69 -11.87
N HIS A 589 -7.71 9.71 -12.78
CA HIS A 589 -7.96 9.55 -14.22
C HIS A 589 -8.67 8.24 -14.54
N GLN A 590 -8.23 7.13 -13.96
CA GLN A 590 -8.89 5.82 -14.10
C GLN A 590 -10.33 5.84 -13.58
N ALA A 591 -10.58 6.46 -12.42
CA ALA A 591 -11.93 6.55 -11.85
C ALA A 591 -12.87 7.46 -12.65
N LEU A 592 -12.35 8.52 -13.27
CA LEU A 592 -13.08 9.40 -14.17
C LEU A 592 -13.40 8.68 -15.49
N ALA A 593 -12.44 7.98 -16.08
CA ALA A 593 -12.65 7.16 -17.28
C ALA A 593 -13.76 6.10 -17.07
N GLU A 594 -13.74 5.36 -15.95
CA GLU A 594 -14.84 4.45 -15.58
C GLU A 594 -16.20 5.15 -15.49
N THR A 595 -16.23 6.43 -15.12
CA THR A 595 -17.46 7.22 -14.99
C THR A 595 -17.94 7.69 -16.36
N LEU A 596 -17.02 8.14 -17.22
CA LEU A 596 -17.28 8.61 -18.59
C LEU A 596 -17.82 7.48 -19.48
N ILE A 597 -17.30 6.25 -19.36
CA ILE A 597 -17.87 5.07 -20.04
C ILE A 597 -19.36 4.90 -19.72
N ARG A 598 -19.77 5.21 -18.49
CA ARG A 598 -21.17 5.10 -18.05
C ARG A 598 -22.03 6.29 -18.45
N LEU A 599 -21.40 7.41 -18.80
CA LEU A 599 -22.02 8.58 -19.41
C LEU A 599 -22.04 8.48 -20.95
N GLU A 600 -21.52 7.38 -21.51
CA GLU A 600 -21.38 7.15 -22.95
C GLU A 600 -20.44 8.14 -23.66
N GLU A 601 -19.53 8.77 -22.90
CA GLU A 601 -18.45 9.63 -23.41
C GLU A 601 -17.17 8.81 -23.64
N PHE A 602 -17.17 7.95 -24.67
CA PHE A 602 -16.13 6.91 -24.83
C PHE A 602 -14.76 7.45 -25.24
N GLU A 603 -14.70 8.45 -26.12
CA GLU A 603 -13.45 9.06 -26.57
C GLU A 603 -12.71 9.70 -25.39
N THR A 604 -13.40 10.56 -24.63
CA THR A 604 -12.86 11.20 -23.42
C THR A 604 -12.46 10.16 -22.37
N ALA A 605 -13.22 9.06 -22.25
CA ALA A 605 -12.85 7.97 -21.35
C ALA A 605 -11.52 7.31 -21.75
N ALA A 606 -11.31 7.07 -23.05
CA ALA A 606 -10.06 6.51 -23.58
C ALA A 606 -8.87 7.44 -23.32
N GLU A 607 -9.04 8.76 -23.49
CA GLU A 607 -8.01 9.76 -23.18
C GLU A 607 -7.58 9.71 -21.72
N HIS A 608 -8.53 9.75 -20.77
CA HIS A 608 -8.20 9.66 -19.35
C HIS A 608 -7.60 8.29 -18.98
N ALA A 609 -8.03 7.19 -19.60
CA ALA A 609 -7.44 5.88 -19.38
C ALA A 609 -5.98 5.84 -19.87
N LEU A 610 -5.69 6.44 -21.03
CA LEU A 610 -4.32 6.61 -21.54
C LEU A 610 -3.47 7.47 -20.60
N THR A 611 -3.99 8.60 -20.10
CA THR A 611 -3.27 9.42 -19.11
C THR A 611 -2.95 8.61 -17.85
N ALA A 612 -3.88 7.76 -17.38
CA ALA A 612 -3.62 6.89 -16.23
C ALA A 612 -2.50 5.87 -16.51
N ILE A 613 -2.43 5.32 -17.72
CA ILE A 613 -1.37 4.40 -18.17
C ILE A 613 -0.02 5.12 -18.32
N GLU A 614 -0.01 6.36 -18.81
CA GLU A 614 1.20 7.18 -18.92
C GLU A 614 1.78 7.51 -17.55
N LEU A 615 0.92 7.85 -16.59
CA LEU A 615 1.31 8.13 -15.20
C LEU A 615 1.79 6.86 -14.47
N VAL A 616 1.15 5.71 -14.72
CA VAL A 616 1.52 4.42 -14.13
C VAL A 616 1.56 3.35 -15.21
N LYS A 617 2.76 3.08 -15.71
CA LYS A 617 3.02 2.11 -16.80
C LYS A 617 2.50 0.68 -16.52
N TYR A 618 2.48 0.27 -15.24
CA TYR A 618 1.98 -1.05 -14.80
C TYR A 618 0.64 -0.90 -14.09
N TYR A 619 -0.40 -0.50 -14.83
CA TYR A 619 -1.72 -0.27 -14.25
C TYR A 619 -2.81 -1.10 -14.94
N PRO A 620 -3.01 -2.36 -14.53
CA PRO A 620 -3.94 -3.27 -15.20
C PRO A 620 -5.38 -2.74 -15.24
N GLU A 621 -5.82 -2.04 -14.19
CA GLU A 621 -7.16 -1.44 -14.16
C GLU A 621 -7.34 -0.34 -15.20
N ALA A 622 -6.32 0.48 -15.48
CA ALA A 622 -6.41 1.51 -16.51
C ALA A 622 -6.41 0.91 -17.93
N HIS A 623 -5.61 -0.14 -18.17
CA HIS A 623 -5.67 -0.89 -19.44
C HIS A 623 -7.03 -1.55 -19.66
N TYR A 624 -7.65 -2.09 -18.61
CA TYR A 624 -9.00 -2.67 -18.70
C TYR A 624 -10.04 -1.61 -19.07
N VAL A 625 -10.00 -0.43 -18.44
CA VAL A 625 -10.91 0.68 -18.74
C VAL A 625 -10.69 1.24 -20.14
N LEU A 626 -9.45 1.34 -20.61
CA LEU A 626 -9.13 1.69 -21.99
C LEU A 626 -9.75 0.68 -22.97
N ALA A 627 -9.64 -0.61 -22.67
CA ALA A 627 -10.21 -1.66 -23.50
C ALA A 627 -11.74 -1.59 -23.57
N GLU A 628 -12.42 -1.32 -22.45
CA GLU A 628 -13.87 -1.10 -22.43
C GLU A 628 -14.28 0.11 -23.29
N ALA A 629 -13.54 1.23 -23.21
CA ALA A 629 -13.81 2.40 -24.03
C ALA A 629 -13.62 2.11 -25.53
N LEU A 630 -12.51 1.47 -25.91
CA LEU A 630 -12.23 1.07 -27.30
C LEU A 630 -13.28 0.10 -27.86
N GLU A 631 -13.71 -0.87 -27.04
CA GLU A 631 -14.76 -1.82 -27.42
C GLU A 631 -16.08 -1.11 -27.72
N LYS A 632 -16.43 -0.09 -26.93
CA LYS A 632 -17.64 0.73 -27.13
C LYS A 632 -17.55 1.65 -28.35
N MET A 633 -16.35 2.11 -28.71
CA MET A 633 -16.10 2.83 -29.96
C MET A 633 -16.05 1.90 -31.19
N GLY A 634 -16.05 0.59 -30.99
CA GLY A 634 -16.00 -0.41 -32.08
C GLY A 634 -14.58 -0.76 -32.55
N ASP A 635 -13.54 -0.23 -31.91
CA ASP A 635 -12.14 -0.56 -32.19
C ASP A 635 -11.75 -1.88 -31.50
N LEU A 636 -12.23 -2.98 -32.06
CA LEU A 636 -12.12 -4.31 -31.47
C LEU A 636 -10.68 -4.81 -31.38
N GLU A 637 -9.84 -4.50 -32.36
CA GLU A 637 -8.43 -4.93 -32.39
C GLU A 637 -7.63 -4.28 -31.25
N ASN A 638 -7.76 -2.96 -31.08
CA ASN A 638 -7.07 -2.26 -29.99
C ASN A 638 -7.69 -2.59 -28.62
N ALA A 639 -9.01 -2.80 -28.55
CA ALA A 639 -9.67 -3.27 -27.33
C ALA A 639 -9.11 -4.63 -26.88
N LYS A 640 -8.95 -5.58 -27.81
CA LYS A 640 -8.35 -6.89 -27.53
C LYS A 640 -6.92 -6.76 -27.00
N LEU A 641 -6.11 -5.92 -27.61
CA LEU A 641 -4.74 -5.66 -27.18
C LEU A 641 -4.70 -5.07 -25.76
N ALA A 642 -5.56 -4.10 -25.47
CA ALA A 642 -5.66 -3.46 -24.17
C ALA A 642 -6.13 -4.45 -23.07
N TYR A 643 -7.16 -5.27 -23.31
CA TYR A 643 -7.57 -6.33 -22.38
C TYR A 643 -6.46 -7.36 -22.17
N SER A 644 -5.75 -7.76 -23.23
CA SER A 644 -4.64 -8.71 -23.14
C SER A 644 -3.50 -8.15 -22.29
N THR A 645 -3.23 -6.85 -22.40
CA THR A 645 -2.25 -6.15 -21.58
C THR A 645 -2.70 -6.10 -20.13
N ALA A 646 -3.96 -5.74 -19.86
CA ALA A 646 -4.54 -5.76 -18.52
C ALA A 646 -4.43 -7.14 -17.85
N ALA A 647 -4.67 -8.22 -18.61
CA ALA A 647 -4.55 -9.59 -18.12
C ALA A 647 -3.10 -9.97 -17.80
N LYS A 648 -2.14 -9.62 -18.67
CA LYS A 648 -0.70 -9.89 -18.46
C LYS A 648 -0.11 -9.14 -17.27
N LEU A 649 -0.60 -7.94 -16.98
CA LEU A 649 -0.08 -7.10 -15.91
C LEU A 649 -0.57 -7.50 -14.51
N LYS A 650 -1.59 -8.36 -14.37
CA LYS A 650 -2.01 -8.85 -13.05
C LYS A 650 -1.21 -10.08 -12.61
N PRO A 651 -0.78 -10.13 -11.34
CA PRO A 651 -0.11 -11.30 -10.77
C PRO A 651 -1.03 -12.51 -10.57
N VAL A 652 -2.36 -12.31 -10.70
CA VAL A 652 -3.40 -13.33 -10.59
C VAL A 652 -4.29 -13.21 -11.83
N THR A 653 -4.81 -14.34 -12.31
CA THR A 653 -5.68 -14.42 -13.50
C THR A 653 -6.78 -13.36 -13.51
N HIS A 654 -6.86 -12.57 -14.58
CA HIS A 654 -7.86 -11.52 -14.75
C HIS A 654 -9.10 -12.04 -15.49
N HIS A 655 -9.91 -12.90 -14.86
CA HIS A 655 -11.02 -13.61 -15.52
C HIS A 655 -11.95 -12.72 -16.38
N ARG A 656 -12.30 -11.52 -15.91
CA ARG A 656 -13.12 -10.60 -16.73
C ARG A 656 -12.45 -10.19 -18.05
N ALA A 657 -11.15 -9.95 -18.04
CA ALA A 657 -10.42 -9.58 -19.24
C ALA A 657 -10.34 -10.77 -20.20
N GLU A 658 -10.10 -11.99 -19.69
CA GLU A 658 -10.14 -13.22 -20.50
C GLU A 658 -11.49 -13.40 -21.19
N LYS A 659 -12.60 -13.22 -20.45
CA LYS A 659 -13.95 -13.30 -21.04
C LYS A 659 -14.23 -12.20 -22.05
N ALA A 660 -13.73 -10.98 -21.83
CA ALA A 660 -13.86 -9.91 -22.81
C ALA A 660 -13.04 -10.18 -24.08
N ILE A 661 -11.83 -10.71 -23.96
CA ILE A 661 -10.98 -11.13 -25.09
C ILE A 661 -11.68 -12.22 -25.90
N GLU A 662 -12.18 -13.28 -25.26
CA GLU A 662 -12.95 -14.35 -25.92
C GLU A 662 -14.13 -13.76 -26.71
N ASN A 663 -14.89 -12.83 -26.11
CA ASN A 663 -16.03 -12.20 -26.78
C ASN A 663 -15.60 -11.37 -28.00
N ILE A 664 -14.48 -10.64 -27.91
CA ILE A 664 -13.97 -9.83 -29.02
C ILE A 664 -13.45 -10.72 -30.15
N GLU A 665 -12.73 -11.80 -29.83
CA GLU A 665 -12.22 -12.75 -30.82
C GLU A 665 -13.35 -13.34 -31.67
N GLU A 666 -14.47 -13.69 -31.03
CA GLU A 666 -15.65 -14.18 -31.74
C GLU A 666 -16.25 -13.11 -32.66
N ARG A 667 -16.35 -11.85 -32.20
CA ARG A 667 -16.85 -10.73 -33.02
C ARG A 667 -15.96 -10.40 -34.21
N LEU A 668 -14.65 -10.55 -34.06
CA LEU A 668 -13.68 -10.34 -35.14
C LEU A 668 -13.80 -11.43 -36.22
N ILE A 669 -14.15 -12.66 -35.83
CA ILE A 669 -14.33 -13.78 -36.77
C ILE A 669 -15.65 -13.64 -37.56
N ASN A 670 -16.74 -13.21 -36.92
CA ASN A 670 -18.08 -13.16 -37.52
C ASN A 670 -18.76 -11.78 -37.32
N PRO A 671 -18.36 -10.73 -38.06
CA PRO A 671 -18.82 -9.36 -37.81
C PRO A 671 -20.33 -9.12 -38.02
N THR A 672 -20.98 -9.93 -38.88
CA THR A 672 -22.35 -9.69 -39.37
C THR A 672 -23.46 -10.37 -38.55
N GLU A 673 -23.14 -11.33 -37.66
CA GLU A 673 -24.15 -12.08 -36.89
C GLU A 673 -24.38 -11.57 -35.47
N PHE A 674 -23.44 -10.81 -34.88
CA PHE A 674 -23.44 -10.48 -33.45
C PHE A 674 -23.82 -9.02 -33.17
N THR A 675 -25.11 -8.72 -33.16
CA THR A 675 -25.64 -7.41 -32.71
C THR A 675 -26.14 -7.41 -31.26
N ASP A 676 -26.46 -8.57 -30.69
CA ASP A 676 -26.90 -8.72 -29.30
C ASP A 676 -26.07 -9.80 -28.57
N LYS A 677 -25.74 -9.55 -27.29
CA LYS A 677 -25.07 -10.52 -26.41
C LYS A 677 -25.88 -11.81 -26.23
N SER A 678 -27.16 -11.83 -26.60
CA SER A 678 -28.03 -12.99 -26.45
C SER A 678 -27.90 -14.05 -27.56
N ASP A 679 -27.15 -13.77 -28.63
CA ASP A 679 -27.09 -14.63 -29.83
C ASP A 679 -25.93 -15.64 -29.85
N PHE A 680 -25.23 -15.92 -28.74
CA PHE A 680 -24.09 -16.84 -28.72
C PHE A 680 -24.45 -18.33 -28.63
N LYS A 681 -23.71 -19.15 -29.39
CA LYS A 681 -23.71 -20.63 -29.38
C LYS A 681 -23.46 -21.20 -27.98
N TYR A 682 -23.97 -22.40 -27.70
CA TYR A 682 -23.69 -23.15 -26.48
C TYR A 682 -22.18 -23.30 -26.24
N ARG A 683 -21.77 -23.08 -25.00
CA ARG A 683 -20.39 -23.31 -24.54
C ARG A 683 -20.40 -24.41 -23.49
N GLU A 684 -19.47 -25.36 -23.59
CA GLU A 684 -19.22 -26.28 -22.50
C GLU A 684 -18.86 -25.51 -21.22
N ASN A 685 -19.26 -26.06 -20.08
CA ASN A 685 -19.07 -25.51 -18.74
C ASN A 685 -19.83 -24.21 -18.43
N GLN A 686 -20.75 -23.79 -19.30
CA GLN A 686 -21.64 -22.66 -18.99
C GLN A 686 -22.66 -23.01 -17.90
N ILE A 687 -23.03 -22.03 -17.08
CA ILE A 687 -24.04 -22.17 -16.04
C ILE A 687 -25.32 -21.46 -16.52
N VAL A 688 -26.44 -22.19 -16.60
CA VAL A 688 -27.73 -21.59 -16.92
C VAL A 688 -28.37 -21.12 -15.63
N ILE A 689 -28.72 -19.84 -15.55
CA ILE A 689 -29.35 -19.25 -14.36
C ILE A 689 -30.77 -18.87 -14.69
N VAL A 690 -31.72 -19.34 -13.89
CA VAL A 690 -33.09 -18.80 -13.88
C VAL A 690 -33.19 -17.80 -12.75
N SER A 691 -33.47 -16.55 -13.10
CA SER A 691 -33.55 -15.43 -12.15
C SER A 691 -34.83 -14.62 -12.32
N GLY A 692 -35.09 -13.75 -11.36
CA GLY A 692 -36.27 -12.89 -11.31
C GLY A 692 -36.55 -12.40 -9.90
N LEU A 693 -37.51 -11.48 -9.79
CA LEU A 693 -38.07 -11.08 -8.50
C LEU A 693 -38.81 -12.27 -7.85
N PRO A 694 -39.05 -12.28 -6.53
CA PRO A 694 -39.96 -13.24 -5.92
C PRO A 694 -41.30 -13.28 -6.67
N ARG A 695 -41.88 -14.47 -6.87
CA ARG A 695 -43.19 -14.66 -7.54
C ARG A 695 -43.25 -14.23 -9.03
N SER A 696 -42.11 -14.03 -9.68
CA SER A 696 -42.01 -13.71 -11.13
C SER A 696 -42.19 -14.92 -12.07
N GLY A 697 -42.24 -16.15 -11.54
CA GLY A 697 -42.41 -17.36 -12.35
C GLY A 697 -41.13 -18.19 -12.55
N THR A 698 -40.07 -17.92 -11.80
CA THR A 698 -38.80 -18.67 -11.86
C THR A 698 -38.95 -20.19 -11.64
N SER A 699 -39.87 -20.63 -10.78
CA SER A 699 -40.13 -22.06 -10.59
C SER A 699 -40.70 -22.74 -11.84
N LEU A 700 -41.60 -22.07 -12.58
CA LEU A 700 -42.14 -22.60 -13.84
C LEU A 700 -41.01 -22.75 -14.86
N MET A 701 -40.15 -21.74 -14.99
CA MET A 701 -39.02 -21.78 -15.92
C MET A 701 -38.04 -22.90 -15.58
N MET A 702 -37.71 -23.11 -14.29
CA MET A 702 -36.89 -24.25 -13.88
C MET A 702 -37.52 -25.61 -14.24
N GLN A 703 -38.84 -25.76 -14.09
CA GLN A 703 -39.57 -26.98 -14.49
C GLN A 703 -39.50 -27.20 -16.00
N MET A 704 -39.70 -26.13 -16.78
CA MET A 704 -39.59 -26.17 -18.24
C MET A 704 -38.18 -26.62 -18.64
N LEU A 705 -37.13 -25.98 -18.13
CA LEU A 705 -35.74 -26.36 -18.46
C LEU A 705 -35.41 -27.80 -18.07
N HIS A 706 -35.82 -28.24 -16.88
CA HIS A 706 -35.58 -29.60 -16.43
C HIS A 706 -36.27 -30.64 -17.31
N SER A 707 -37.54 -30.40 -17.66
CA SER A 707 -38.30 -31.29 -18.56
C SER A 707 -37.77 -31.24 -20.00
N GLY A 708 -37.19 -30.11 -20.40
CA GLY A 708 -36.51 -29.90 -21.67
C GLY A 708 -35.16 -30.61 -21.78
N GLY A 709 -34.67 -31.27 -20.73
CA GLY A 709 -33.40 -32.00 -20.73
C GLY A 709 -32.21 -31.26 -20.10
N VAL A 710 -32.39 -30.06 -19.55
CA VAL A 710 -31.32 -29.35 -18.84
C VAL A 710 -31.22 -29.84 -17.40
N ASN A 711 -30.07 -30.41 -17.03
CA ASN A 711 -29.84 -30.87 -15.67
C ASN A 711 -29.98 -29.71 -14.66
N ALA A 712 -30.80 -29.88 -13.62
CA ALA A 712 -30.98 -28.86 -12.59
C ALA A 712 -30.09 -29.14 -11.36
N LEU A 713 -29.42 -28.12 -10.84
CA LEU A 713 -28.77 -28.20 -9.52
C LEU A 713 -29.80 -27.84 -8.43
N THR A 714 -30.18 -28.83 -7.63
CA THR A 714 -31.17 -28.73 -6.55
C THR A 714 -30.81 -29.71 -5.44
N ASP A 715 -31.13 -29.40 -4.19
CA ASP A 715 -30.97 -30.31 -3.03
C ASP A 715 -32.29 -30.98 -2.60
N ALA A 716 -33.42 -30.51 -3.15
CA ALA A 716 -34.77 -31.00 -2.87
C ALA A 716 -35.22 -30.88 -1.40
N ASN A 717 -34.58 -30.00 -0.62
CA ASN A 717 -34.92 -29.79 0.79
C ASN A 717 -36.33 -29.20 0.97
N ARG A 718 -36.74 -28.32 0.06
CA ARG A 718 -38.07 -27.67 0.11
C ARG A 718 -39.12 -28.48 -0.64
N LYS A 719 -40.05 -29.07 0.11
CA LYS A 719 -41.18 -29.85 -0.43
C LYS A 719 -42.25 -28.96 -1.11
N PRO A 720 -43.02 -29.51 -2.07
CA PRO A 720 -44.16 -28.81 -2.67
C PRO A 720 -45.21 -28.39 -1.64
N ASP A 721 -45.94 -27.30 -1.92
CA ASP A 721 -47.01 -26.76 -1.07
C ASP A 721 -48.19 -26.22 -1.92
N GLU A 722 -49.24 -25.70 -1.28
CA GLU A 722 -50.42 -25.15 -1.96
C GLU A 722 -50.11 -23.99 -2.92
N SER A 723 -49.01 -23.26 -2.67
CA SER A 723 -48.56 -22.13 -3.47
C SER A 723 -47.70 -22.54 -4.66
N ASN A 724 -47.08 -23.72 -4.61
CA ASN A 724 -46.29 -24.31 -5.68
C ASN A 724 -46.31 -25.86 -5.59
N PRO A 725 -47.36 -26.51 -6.12
CA PRO A 725 -47.57 -27.94 -5.96
C PRO A 725 -46.58 -28.80 -6.77
N LYS A 726 -45.79 -28.21 -7.66
CA LYS A 726 -44.78 -28.88 -8.50
C LYS A 726 -43.34 -28.73 -7.97
N GLY A 727 -43.15 -28.20 -6.76
CA GLY A 727 -41.83 -28.07 -6.12
C GLY A 727 -40.99 -26.88 -6.61
N TYR A 728 -39.90 -26.57 -5.90
CA TYR A 728 -39.23 -25.26 -5.95
C TYR A 728 -37.91 -25.18 -6.71
N PHE A 729 -37.26 -26.33 -7.01
CA PHE A 729 -35.94 -26.41 -7.67
C PHE A 729 -34.92 -25.46 -7.01
N GLU A 730 -34.79 -25.58 -5.70
CA GLU A 730 -33.93 -24.73 -4.86
C GLU A 730 -32.66 -25.47 -4.45
N TYR A 731 -31.59 -24.71 -4.26
CA TYR A 731 -30.31 -25.17 -3.75
C TYR A 731 -29.89 -24.22 -2.62
N ASP A 732 -29.95 -24.69 -1.38
CA ASP A 732 -29.81 -23.88 -0.17
C ASP A 732 -28.52 -23.01 -0.14
N PRO A 733 -27.35 -23.48 -0.63
CA PRO A 733 -26.14 -22.65 -0.69
C PRO A 733 -26.29 -21.35 -1.50
N VAL A 734 -27.25 -21.26 -2.44
CA VAL A 734 -27.53 -20.03 -3.19
C VAL A 734 -27.80 -18.86 -2.25
N MET A 735 -28.52 -19.07 -1.15
CA MET A 735 -28.88 -18.00 -0.20
C MET A 735 -27.66 -17.38 0.49
N ARG A 736 -26.52 -18.08 0.47
CA ARG A 736 -25.23 -17.63 1.03
C ARG A 736 -24.21 -17.26 -0.04
N LEU A 737 -24.61 -17.09 -1.30
CA LEU A 737 -23.71 -16.76 -2.42
C LEU A 737 -22.84 -15.51 -2.15
N HIS A 738 -23.34 -14.55 -1.37
CA HIS A 738 -22.60 -13.35 -0.96
C HIS A 738 -21.45 -13.61 0.05
N LYS A 739 -21.42 -14.80 0.67
CA LYS A 739 -20.39 -15.25 1.63
C LYS A 739 -19.53 -16.37 1.04
N ASP A 740 -20.15 -17.32 0.35
CA ASP A 740 -19.48 -18.48 -0.24
C ASP A 740 -20.08 -18.80 -1.61
N ASN A 741 -19.22 -18.78 -2.63
CA ASN A 741 -19.55 -19.07 -4.02
C ASN A 741 -18.70 -20.21 -4.61
N SER A 742 -17.91 -20.91 -3.78
CA SER A 742 -17.01 -22.00 -4.20
C SER A 742 -17.74 -23.17 -4.88
N TRP A 743 -19.01 -23.38 -4.50
CA TRP A 743 -19.88 -24.42 -5.05
C TRP A 743 -20.32 -24.17 -6.49
N LEU A 744 -20.13 -22.97 -7.06
CA LEU A 744 -20.51 -22.66 -8.45
C LEU A 744 -19.86 -23.61 -9.46
N ASN A 745 -18.70 -24.20 -9.13
CA ASN A 745 -18.06 -25.25 -9.92
C ASN A 745 -18.98 -26.45 -10.18
N LEU A 746 -19.88 -26.79 -9.24
CA LEU A 746 -20.83 -27.90 -9.34
C LEU A 746 -22.02 -27.58 -10.27
N ALA A 747 -22.24 -26.30 -10.59
CA ALA A 747 -23.34 -25.81 -11.41
C ALA A 747 -22.99 -25.74 -12.91
N GLN A 748 -21.75 -26.03 -13.29
CA GLN A 748 -21.34 -26.10 -14.69
C GLN A 748 -22.18 -27.11 -15.46
N ASN A 749 -22.63 -26.73 -16.66
CA ASN A 749 -23.52 -27.51 -17.52
C ASN A 749 -24.91 -27.79 -16.92
N LYS A 750 -25.32 -27.03 -15.89
CA LYS A 750 -26.61 -27.19 -15.21
C LYS A 750 -27.40 -25.88 -15.19
N ALA A 751 -28.70 -26.01 -14.99
CA ALA A 751 -29.61 -24.93 -14.62
C ALA A 751 -29.66 -24.77 -13.10
N ILE A 752 -29.59 -23.54 -12.61
CA ILE A 752 -29.78 -23.21 -11.20
C ILE A 752 -30.64 -21.96 -11.03
N LYS A 753 -31.46 -21.97 -9.99
CA LYS A 753 -32.29 -20.84 -9.63
C LYS A 753 -31.53 -19.89 -8.70
N VAL A 754 -31.36 -18.64 -9.12
CA VAL A 754 -30.71 -17.58 -8.32
C VAL A 754 -31.60 -16.36 -8.32
N VAL A 755 -31.95 -15.84 -7.13
CA VAL A 755 -32.81 -14.65 -7.04
C VAL A 755 -32.08 -13.38 -7.47
N ALA A 756 -32.82 -12.43 -8.05
CA ALA A 756 -32.26 -11.20 -8.64
C ALA A 756 -31.24 -10.45 -7.74
N PRO A 757 -31.44 -10.28 -6.42
CA PRO A 757 -30.48 -9.57 -5.56
C PRO A 757 -29.11 -10.23 -5.44
N LEU A 758 -29.02 -11.53 -5.74
CA LEU A 758 -27.81 -12.32 -5.56
C LEU A 758 -26.95 -12.43 -6.83
N LEU A 759 -27.48 -12.02 -8.01
CA LEU A 759 -26.75 -12.11 -9.29
C LEU A 759 -25.39 -11.40 -9.26
N LYS A 760 -25.30 -10.25 -8.57
CA LYS A 760 -24.04 -9.49 -8.41
C LYS A 760 -22.92 -10.20 -7.64
N HIS A 761 -23.20 -11.35 -7.04
CA HIS A 761 -22.24 -12.16 -6.28
C HIS A 761 -21.74 -13.40 -7.05
N LEU A 762 -22.17 -13.56 -8.30
CA LEU A 762 -21.64 -14.59 -9.19
C LEU A 762 -20.14 -14.39 -9.44
N ASP A 763 -19.42 -15.50 -9.55
CA ASP A 763 -17.97 -15.49 -9.73
C ASP A 763 -17.62 -15.24 -11.21
N PRO A 764 -16.86 -14.17 -11.55
CA PRO A 764 -16.52 -13.82 -12.93
C PRO A 764 -15.67 -14.89 -13.64
N LYS A 765 -15.18 -15.90 -12.93
CA LYS A 765 -14.49 -17.06 -13.52
C LYS A 765 -15.38 -17.85 -14.49
N TYR A 766 -16.67 -17.96 -14.23
CA TYR A 766 -17.59 -18.80 -15.02
C TYR A 766 -18.37 -17.98 -16.06
N ARG A 767 -18.94 -18.68 -17.04
CA ARG A 767 -19.88 -18.10 -18.01
C ARG A 767 -21.32 -18.40 -17.60
N TYR A 768 -22.19 -17.42 -17.80
CA TYR A 768 -23.57 -17.48 -17.37
C TYR A 768 -24.52 -17.13 -18.49
N LYS A 769 -25.54 -17.98 -18.67
CA LYS A 769 -26.72 -17.67 -19.47
C LYS A 769 -27.90 -17.45 -18.53
N VAL A 770 -28.28 -16.19 -18.34
CA VAL A 770 -29.30 -15.76 -17.39
C VAL A 770 -30.64 -15.59 -18.10
N ILE A 771 -31.62 -16.40 -17.71
CA ILE A 771 -33.02 -16.26 -18.08
C ILE A 771 -33.70 -15.48 -16.97
N PHE A 772 -33.98 -14.20 -17.22
CA PHE A 772 -34.62 -13.32 -16.26
C PHE A 772 -36.14 -13.29 -16.49
N MET A 773 -36.89 -13.82 -15.52
CA MET A 773 -38.34 -13.82 -15.55
C MET A 773 -38.87 -12.44 -15.20
N ASN A 774 -39.54 -11.81 -16.17
CA ASN A 774 -40.21 -10.54 -16.00
C ASN A 774 -41.70 -10.75 -15.74
N ARG A 775 -42.26 -9.95 -14.84
CA ARG A 775 -43.70 -9.94 -14.55
C ARG A 775 -44.08 -8.56 -14.03
N ASP A 776 -45.27 -8.11 -14.40
CA ASP A 776 -45.81 -6.84 -13.93
C ASP A 776 -45.60 -6.68 -12.41
N LEU A 777 -44.97 -5.57 -12.04
CA LEU A 777 -44.51 -5.37 -10.67
C LEU A 777 -45.67 -5.28 -9.69
N THR A 778 -46.81 -4.74 -10.14
CA THR A 778 -48.04 -4.69 -9.35
C THR A 778 -48.54 -6.11 -9.09
N GLU A 779 -48.60 -6.98 -10.11
CA GLU A 779 -48.96 -8.39 -9.93
C GLU A 779 -48.01 -9.14 -8.99
N VAL A 780 -46.69 -8.89 -9.09
CA VAL A 780 -45.68 -9.46 -8.20
C VAL A 780 -45.95 -9.06 -6.75
N VAL A 781 -46.17 -7.76 -6.50
CA VAL A 781 -46.47 -7.23 -5.17
C VAL A 781 -47.79 -7.77 -4.63
N LYS A 782 -48.86 -7.81 -5.43
CA LYS A 782 -50.15 -8.42 -5.07
C LYS A 782 -49.98 -9.90 -4.69
N SER A 783 -49.22 -10.65 -5.50
CA SER A 783 -48.93 -12.05 -5.20
C SER A 783 -48.11 -12.23 -3.93
N GLN A 784 -47.18 -11.32 -3.65
CA GLN A 784 -46.36 -11.35 -2.45
C GLN A 784 -47.21 -11.05 -1.21
N GLN A 785 -48.08 -10.03 -1.26
CA GLN A 785 -49.00 -9.70 -0.16
C GLN A 785 -49.91 -10.89 0.19
N LYS A 786 -50.53 -11.52 -0.82
CA LYS A 786 -51.38 -12.70 -0.63
C LYS A 786 -50.63 -13.85 0.04
N MET A 787 -49.38 -14.12 -0.36
CA MET A 787 -48.56 -15.20 0.19
C MET A 787 -48.24 -15.01 1.68
N ILE A 788 -48.03 -13.76 2.10
CA ILE A 788 -47.71 -13.42 3.50
C ILE A 788 -48.96 -13.10 4.33
N GLY A 789 -50.16 -13.40 3.83
CA GLY A 789 -51.44 -13.19 4.52
C GLY A 789 -51.88 -11.74 4.66
N LYS A 790 -51.34 -10.82 3.82
CA LYS A 790 -51.73 -9.41 3.79
C LYS A 790 -52.73 -9.11 2.67
N ASN A 791 -53.42 -7.97 2.79
CA ASN A 791 -54.40 -7.53 1.79
C ASN A 791 -53.72 -7.26 0.43
N PRO A 792 -54.06 -8.01 -0.64
CA PRO A 792 -53.45 -7.85 -1.95
C PRO A 792 -53.83 -6.55 -2.66
N ASP A 793 -54.92 -5.88 -2.27
CA ASP A 793 -55.37 -4.65 -2.94
C ASP A 793 -54.65 -3.39 -2.43
N VAL A 794 -53.84 -3.52 -1.37
CA VAL A 794 -52.99 -2.44 -0.87
C VAL A 794 -51.60 -2.54 -1.50
N LEU A 795 -51.16 -1.47 -2.16
CA LEU A 795 -49.82 -1.40 -2.76
C LEU A 795 -48.79 -0.88 -1.72
N PRO A 796 -47.93 -1.74 -1.15
CA PRO A 796 -46.85 -1.29 -0.27
C PRO A 796 -45.74 -0.57 -1.07
N LEU A 797 -45.78 0.78 -1.07
CA LEU A 797 -44.82 1.62 -1.79
C LEU A 797 -43.37 1.27 -1.50
N ASN A 798 -43.00 1.04 -0.23
CA ASN A 798 -41.63 0.67 0.15
C ASN A 798 -41.15 -0.64 -0.51
N LEU A 799 -42.04 -1.64 -0.63
CA LEU A 799 -41.70 -2.92 -1.26
C LEU A 799 -41.60 -2.76 -2.78
N PHE A 800 -42.51 -1.98 -3.37
CA PHE A 800 -42.52 -1.67 -4.79
C PHE A 800 -41.23 -0.94 -5.21
N GLU A 801 -40.84 0.10 -4.46
CA GLU A 801 -39.59 0.83 -4.66
C GLU A 801 -38.35 -0.07 -4.47
N ALA A 802 -38.37 -0.96 -3.46
CA ALA A 802 -37.27 -1.90 -3.24
C ALA A 802 -37.07 -2.85 -4.42
N TYR A 803 -38.15 -3.36 -5.02
CA TYR A 803 -38.08 -4.21 -6.21
C TYR A 803 -37.66 -3.44 -7.46
N ASN A 804 -38.15 -2.22 -7.68
CA ASN A 804 -37.65 -1.35 -8.76
C ASN A 804 -36.14 -1.11 -8.64
N LYS A 805 -35.66 -0.85 -7.42
CA LYS A 805 -34.23 -0.69 -7.16
C LYS A 805 -33.43 -1.97 -7.46
N GLN A 806 -34.00 -3.15 -7.23
CA GLN A 806 -33.36 -4.43 -7.55
C GLN A 806 -33.29 -4.64 -9.07
N LEU A 807 -34.36 -4.39 -9.80
CA LEU A 807 -34.37 -4.49 -11.27
C LEU A 807 -33.30 -3.55 -11.88
N ASN A 808 -33.25 -2.30 -11.43
CA ASN A 808 -32.22 -1.35 -11.84
C ASN A 808 -30.79 -1.79 -11.48
N GLN A 809 -30.59 -2.61 -10.43
CA GLN A 809 -29.28 -3.17 -10.11
C GLN A 809 -28.89 -4.30 -11.05
N VAL A 810 -29.85 -5.11 -11.51
CA VAL A 810 -29.61 -6.19 -12.47
C VAL A 810 -29.18 -5.62 -13.82
N GLU A 811 -29.87 -4.59 -14.32
CA GLU A 811 -29.47 -3.89 -15.56
C GLU A 811 -28.01 -3.40 -15.48
N LYS A 812 -27.66 -2.75 -14.37
CA LYS A 812 -26.29 -2.22 -14.17
C LYS A 812 -25.24 -3.30 -14.02
N TRP A 813 -25.62 -4.47 -13.52
CA TRP A 813 -24.72 -5.59 -13.32
C TRP A 813 -24.42 -6.30 -14.65
N LYS A 814 -25.44 -6.58 -15.46
CA LYS A 814 -25.25 -7.28 -16.75
C LYS A 814 -24.30 -6.54 -17.69
N ASP A 815 -24.30 -5.20 -17.66
CA ASP A 815 -23.48 -4.40 -18.56
C ASP A 815 -21.98 -4.48 -18.21
N LYS A 816 -21.66 -4.80 -16.95
CA LYS A 816 -20.28 -4.87 -16.42
C LYS A 816 -19.65 -6.25 -16.48
N GLU A 817 -20.44 -7.30 -16.70
CA GLU A 817 -19.94 -8.67 -16.67
C GLU A 817 -19.81 -9.23 -18.10
N PRO A 818 -18.59 -9.34 -18.65
CA PRO A 818 -18.38 -9.86 -20.01
C PRO A 818 -18.74 -11.36 -20.12
N GLY A 819 -18.69 -12.11 -19.01
CA GLY A 819 -19.07 -13.53 -18.95
C GLY A 819 -20.58 -13.79 -18.80
N VAL A 820 -21.42 -12.75 -18.83
CA VAL A 820 -22.87 -12.86 -18.61
C VAL A 820 -23.63 -12.49 -19.87
N GLU A 821 -24.50 -13.39 -20.28
CA GLU A 821 -25.54 -13.17 -21.29
C GLU A 821 -26.90 -13.24 -20.60
N LEU A 822 -27.81 -12.31 -20.90
CA LEU A 822 -29.10 -12.23 -20.21
C LEU A 822 -30.23 -11.98 -21.21
N ILE A 823 -31.29 -12.77 -21.11
CA ILE A 823 -32.56 -12.54 -21.81
C ILE A 823 -33.70 -12.34 -20.83
N TYR A 824 -34.68 -11.52 -21.25
CA TYR A 824 -35.94 -11.37 -20.54
C TYR A 824 -37.01 -12.28 -21.14
N ILE A 825 -37.73 -12.96 -20.25
CA ILE A 825 -38.92 -13.76 -20.58
C ILE A 825 -40.08 -13.23 -19.75
N ASP A 826 -41.10 -12.71 -20.40
CA ASP A 826 -42.33 -12.30 -19.73
C ASP A 826 -43.13 -13.52 -19.29
N TYR A 827 -43.54 -13.51 -18.01
CA TYR A 827 -44.32 -14.59 -17.42
C TYR A 827 -45.65 -14.81 -18.14
N LYS A 828 -46.25 -13.75 -18.67
CA LYS A 828 -47.48 -13.84 -19.48
C LYS A 828 -47.24 -14.60 -20.78
N ASP A 829 -46.11 -14.39 -21.43
CA ASP A 829 -45.75 -15.08 -22.67
C ASP A 829 -45.40 -16.54 -22.42
N ALA A 830 -44.70 -16.84 -21.32
CA ALA A 830 -44.42 -18.22 -20.91
C ALA A 830 -45.71 -19.05 -20.69
N LEU A 831 -46.83 -18.38 -20.34
CA LEU A 831 -48.13 -19.03 -20.17
C LEU A 831 -48.97 -19.07 -21.46
N ASN A 832 -48.96 -17.99 -22.24
CA ASN A 832 -49.89 -17.81 -23.36
C ASN A 832 -49.30 -18.17 -24.72
N LYS A 833 -47.97 -18.08 -24.85
CA LYS A 833 -47.20 -18.32 -26.08
C LYS A 833 -45.97 -19.20 -25.80
N PRO A 834 -46.16 -20.38 -25.18
CA PRO A 834 -45.04 -21.20 -24.73
C PRO A 834 -44.15 -21.69 -25.88
N GLU A 835 -44.67 -21.86 -27.10
CA GLU A 835 -43.90 -22.23 -28.29
C GLU A 835 -42.87 -21.14 -28.65
N GLU A 836 -43.26 -19.87 -28.64
CA GLU A 836 -42.36 -18.74 -28.92
C GLU A 836 -41.27 -18.64 -27.84
N VAL A 837 -41.67 -18.80 -26.57
CA VAL A 837 -40.73 -18.77 -25.43
C VAL A 837 -39.72 -19.90 -25.52
N VAL A 838 -40.16 -21.14 -25.75
CA VAL A 838 -39.24 -22.29 -25.85
C VAL A 838 -38.30 -22.14 -27.03
N THR A 839 -38.78 -21.64 -28.18
CA THR A 839 -37.92 -21.36 -29.35
C THR A 839 -36.81 -20.37 -28.99
N LYS A 840 -37.16 -19.29 -28.28
CA LYS A 840 -36.19 -18.31 -27.77
C LYS A 840 -35.20 -18.93 -26.78
N LEU A 841 -35.66 -19.81 -25.88
CA LEU A 841 -34.80 -20.51 -24.92
C LEU A 841 -33.84 -21.48 -25.60
N THR A 842 -34.30 -22.28 -26.56
CA THR A 842 -33.47 -23.21 -27.34
C THR A 842 -32.36 -22.45 -28.07
N LYS A 843 -32.71 -21.35 -28.75
CA LYS A 843 -31.72 -20.47 -29.41
C LYS A 843 -30.72 -19.91 -28.40
N PHE A 844 -31.20 -19.36 -27.29
CA PHE A 844 -30.36 -18.71 -26.29
C PHE A 844 -29.42 -19.69 -25.58
N ILE A 845 -29.91 -20.85 -25.13
CA ILE A 845 -29.09 -21.84 -24.41
C ILE A 845 -28.12 -22.52 -25.37
N GLY A 846 -28.55 -22.74 -26.62
CA GLY A 846 -27.78 -23.40 -27.68
C GLY A 846 -27.77 -24.93 -27.54
N LEU A 847 -28.72 -25.51 -26.80
CA LEU A 847 -28.92 -26.96 -26.67
C LEU A 847 -30.19 -27.38 -27.40
N ASP A 848 -30.21 -28.61 -27.91
CA ASP A 848 -31.44 -29.24 -28.40
C ASP A 848 -32.33 -29.61 -27.21
N LEU A 849 -33.38 -28.81 -27.00
CA LEU A 849 -34.32 -29.00 -25.88
C LEU A 849 -35.55 -29.82 -26.31
N HIS A 850 -36.08 -30.64 -25.41
CA HIS A 850 -37.33 -31.38 -25.63
C HIS A 850 -38.56 -30.45 -25.60
N VAL A 851 -38.80 -29.73 -26.70
CA VAL A 851 -39.79 -28.64 -26.80
C VAL A 851 -41.18 -29.07 -26.32
N SER A 852 -41.65 -30.25 -26.75
CA SER A 852 -42.98 -30.76 -26.37
C SER A 852 -43.13 -30.95 -24.86
N ASP A 853 -42.08 -31.34 -24.16
CA ASP A 853 -42.12 -31.63 -22.73
C ASP A 853 -42.01 -30.35 -21.90
N MET A 854 -41.27 -29.35 -22.37
CA MET A 854 -41.26 -28.02 -21.78
C MET A 854 -42.65 -27.38 -21.81
N ILE A 855 -43.37 -27.49 -22.94
CA ILE A 855 -44.71 -26.89 -23.11
C ILE A 855 -45.72 -27.55 -22.17
N LYS A 856 -45.65 -28.88 -21.97
CA LYS A 856 -46.53 -29.62 -21.04
C LYS A 856 -46.42 -29.15 -19.58
N CYS A 857 -45.32 -28.50 -19.19
CA CYS A 857 -45.18 -27.97 -17.83
C CYS A 857 -46.15 -26.81 -17.53
N VAL A 858 -46.59 -26.09 -18.57
CA VAL A 858 -47.36 -24.85 -18.46
C VAL A 858 -48.79 -25.15 -18.02
N ASP A 859 -49.13 -24.70 -16.82
CA ASP A 859 -50.48 -24.82 -16.25
C ASP A 859 -51.07 -23.42 -16.01
N LYS A 860 -52.00 -23.03 -16.89
CA LYS A 860 -52.67 -21.72 -16.82
C LYS A 860 -53.51 -21.54 -15.56
N SER A 861 -53.94 -22.62 -14.90
CA SER A 861 -54.75 -22.56 -13.67
C SER A 861 -53.95 -22.08 -12.45
N LEU A 862 -52.62 -22.18 -12.51
CA LEU A 862 -51.71 -21.69 -11.46
C LEU A 862 -51.50 -20.16 -11.52
N TYR A 863 -52.00 -19.49 -12.56
CA TYR A 863 -51.94 -18.03 -12.69
C TYR A 863 -53.14 -17.33 -12.04
N ARG A 864 -53.14 -17.29 -10.69
CA ARG A 864 -54.31 -16.96 -9.85
C ARG A 864 -54.54 -15.48 -9.52
N ASN A 865 -53.61 -14.57 -9.83
CA ASN A 865 -53.69 -13.14 -9.47
C ASN A 865 -53.52 -12.27 -10.74
N LYS A 866 -54.53 -12.30 -11.62
CA LYS A 866 -54.63 -11.40 -12.78
C LYS A 866 -55.29 -10.09 -12.35
N ASN A 867 -54.87 -8.97 -12.93
CA ASN A 867 -55.71 -7.77 -12.97
C ASN A 867 -56.80 -7.97 -14.03
#